data_AF-A0A553P3N8-F1
#
_entry.id   AF-A0A553P3N8-F1
#
_cell.length_a   1.000
_cell.length_b   1.000
_cell.length_c   1.000
_cell.angle_alpha   90.00
_cell.angle_beta   90.00
_cell.angle_gamma   90.00
#
_symmetry.space_group_name_H-M   'P 1'
#
loop_
_entity.id
_entity.type
_entity.pdbx_description
1 polymer ?
#
loop_
_entity_poly.entity_id
_entity_poly.type
_entity_poly.pdbx_seq_one_letter_code
_entity_poly.pdbx_strand_id
1 'polypeptide(L)'
;MKAFVIGLFLAAISFDLAMSACEVKLEVLECTELADGDFPLDVDGKFKVISVRNSQITKLPSNAFGSAKANIFEISDNSALEEIEANFFGSDSVVVREILIINNNKLRSFPWNNLAALVGLEKFYLISSAVPALESYLPWPASVAEIDLTDNLEISVIPPFAFQKAKHIKSLNLKNLSPELTIQSDGLYTTSLEEPSLSFFSSEELNEADMVLEKDIFGFLQDGESWTKVDARFPDFPENSFRLILKEYFDQGRTEYLSSSNGQTKVKNCDCSIAWLYKDAHKYGLSEYISLVGENNVVCEGIGPVLETTDEAFIEKMDSCPHTELPYPDQNPCEGFESLVPNPADCKCYFNCNHLGQNMGETCCPGNLVFDPILSTCNHPENDGTTESSEQLVCTGLVDGDLPLSGFGGLYESIQITTSSITALPANAFGDAQAEKVMIQDNPELISIDKTFLGAQTDLIHRLDITNAPKLGSFDWSMLETLSDLHTFVLTGSGITTLTSDIPWQAAINYIDLSNNNGITEIPANAFKKATHLASLTMNDMNKDIALRSKALQITTTQLPHLFFTTLPDGQSVIEDDAFGDVSGGELWGFLEGQFMDFPEGAFRLLLKSHFDKYSQEFIIPKNGKTQVRDCSNCSISWLYNDAFRFGRDEYKRLVGDENVVCEGIGPVLESSDDGFNAEMEDCPVTDMPGPSENPCEGHGASGGLSDTVPDDEDCHCFYHCNSLDEVSGHDCCQPGLGYDHEIPGCNWEDQVPGCQE
;
A
#
# COMPACT_ATOMS: atom_id res chain seq x y z
N MET A 1 38.28 -11.36 -65.16
CA MET A 1 38.19 -10.00 -65.74
C MET A 1 36.95 -9.78 -66.63
N LYS A 2 36.56 -10.67 -67.57
CA LYS A 2 35.32 -10.48 -68.36
C LYS A 2 33.98 -10.65 -67.61
N ALA A 3 33.96 -11.37 -66.48
CA ALA A 3 32.74 -11.55 -65.67
C ALA A 3 32.35 -10.29 -64.86
N PHE A 4 33.25 -9.32 -64.68
CA PHE A 4 33.03 -8.16 -63.80
C PHE A 4 32.30 -7.00 -64.49
N VAL A 5 32.18 -7.02 -65.83
CA VAL A 5 31.65 -5.90 -66.63
C VAL A 5 30.15 -6.05 -66.93
N ILE A 6 29.60 -7.27 -66.85
CA ILE A 6 28.17 -7.51 -67.14
C ILE A 6 27.28 -7.16 -65.92
N GLY A 7 27.79 -7.32 -64.69
CA GLY A 7 27.05 -6.94 -63.47
C GLY A 7 26.76 -5.43 -63.37
N LEU A 8 27.68 -4.57 -63.83
CA LEU A 8 27.52 -3.12 -63.78
C LEU A 8 26.45 -2.57 -64.74
N PHE A 9 26.10 -3.29 -65.81
CA PHE A 9 25.12 -2.81 -66.79
C PHE A 9 23.66 -3.14 -66.44
N LEU A 10 23.43 -4.13 -65.58
CA LEU A 10 22.07 -4.46 -65.08
C LEU A 10 21.65 -3.53 -63.94
N ALA A 11 22.57 -3.17 -63.05
CA ALA A 11 22.30 -2.20 -61.97
C ALA A 11 21.83 -0.84 -62.49
N ALA A 12 22.39 -0.38 -63.61
CA ALA A 12 22.07 0.92 -64.20
C ALA A 12 20.66 1.03 -64.84
N ILE A 13 20.00 -0.09 -65.12
CA ILE A 13 18.64 -0.09 -65.71
C ILE A 13 17.56 -0.15 -64.61
N SER A 14 17.89 -0.72 -63.44
CA SER A 14 16.96 -0.76 -62.29
C SER A 14 16.74 0.63 -61.67
N PHE A 15 17.72 1.53 -61.78
CA PHE A 15 17.70 2.86 -61.17
C PHE A 15 16.67 3.83 -61.79
N ASP A 16 16.31 3.64 -63.06
CA ASP A 16 15.42 4.56 -63.81
C ASP A 16 13.92 4.19 -63.66
N LEU A 17 13.62 3.02 -63.07
CA LEU A 17 12.24 2.54 -62.88
C LEU A 17 11.65 2.94 -61.51
N ALA A 18 12.42 2.86 -60.41
CA ALA A 18 11.94 3.22 -59.08
C ALA A 18 11.54 4.71 -58.97
N MET A 19 12.25 5.60 -59.69
CA MET A 19 11.90 7.03 -59.78
C MET A 19 10.57 7.33 -60.51
N SER A 20 9.90 6.34 -61.11
CA SER A 20 8.58 6.54 -61.73
C SER A 20 7.39 6.36 -60.76
N ALA A 21 7.61 5.73 -59.60
CA ALA A 21 6.57 5.42 -58.62
C ALA A 21 6.39 6.49 -57.52
N CYS A 22 7.34 7.43 -57.39
CA CYS A 22 7.27 8.54 -56.43
C CYS A 22 7.43 9.91 -57.12
N GLU A 23 6.54 10.86 -56.81
CA GLU A 23 6.56 12.23 -57.32
C GLU A 23 6.70 13.26 -56.18
N VAL A 24 7.51 14.30 -56.39
CA VAL A 24 7.65 15.41 -55.43
C VAL A 24 6.75 16.58 -55.82
N LYS A 25 5.75 16.90 -55.00
CA LYS A 25 4.83 18.03 -55.18
C LYS A 25 4.83 18.92 -53.93
N LEU A 26 5.30 20.17 -54.03
CA LEU A 26 5.17 21.19 -52.97
C LEU A 26 5.59 20.68 -51.56
N GLU A 27 6.80 20.13 -51.44
CA GLU A 27 7.35 19.53 -50.21
C GLU A 27 6.66 18.22 -49.76
N VAL A 28 5.74 17.67 -50.56
CA VAL A 28 5.20 16.29 -50.39
C VAL A 28 5.97 15.34 -51.31
N LEU A 29 6.39 14.18 -50.78
CA LEU A 29 6.81 13.02 -51.56
C LEU A 29 5.62 12.04 -51.60
N GLU A 30 4.97 11.93 -52.76
CA GLU A 30 3.83 11.02 -52.98
C GLU A 30 4.35 9.75 -53.68
N CYS A 31 4.24 8.60 -53.04
CA CYS A 31 4.62 7.30 -53.59
C CYS A 31 3.38 6.39 -53.76
N THR A 32 3.24 5.80 -54.94
CA THR A 32 2.10 4.94 -55.30
C THR A 32 2.52 3.75 -56.14
N GLU A 33 1.72 2.68 -56.14
CA GLU A 33 1.97 1.46 -56.93
C GLU A 33 3.30 0.73 -56.59
N LEU A 34 3.90 1.01 -55.41
CA LEU A 34 5.13 0.34 -54.96
C LEU A 34 4.92 -1.16 -54.72
N ALA A 35 6.01 -1.92 -54.83
CA ALA A 35 6.17 -3.30 -54.38
C ALA A 35 7.41 -3.44 -53.47
N ASP A 36 7.51 -4.53 -52.71
CA ASP A 36 8.58 -4.71 -51.70
C ASP A 36 10.01 -4.61 -52.28
N GLY A 37 10.18 -4.91 -53.56
CA GLY A 37 11.46 -4.84 -54.28
C GLY A 37 11.91 -3.43 -54.69
N ASP A 38 11.07 -2.41 -54.51
CA ASP A 38 11.40 -1.00 -54.82
C ASP A 38 12.18 -0.31 -53.68
N PHE A 39 12.25 -0.94 -52.50
CA PHE A 39 12.98 -0.41 -51.35
C PHE A 39 14.43 -0.91 -51.25
N PRO A 40 15.36 -0.10 -50.68
CA PRO A 40 15.16 1.27 -50.21
C PRO A 40 15.07 2.26 -51.38
N LEU A 41 14.19 3.26 -51.26
CA LEU A 41 14.09 4.35 -52.21
C LEU A 41 15.28 5.30 -52.00
N ASP A 42 16.07 5.53 -53.05
CA ASP A 42 17.22 6.45 -53.05
C ASP A 42 16.73 7.90 -53.15
N VAL A 43 16.15 8.40 -52.05
CA VAL A 43 15.62 9.76 -51.91
C VAL A 43 16.39 10.50 -50.82
N ASP A 44 16.76 11.75 -51.13
CA ASP A 44 17.33 12.73 -50.20
C ASP A 44 16.47 13.99 -50.23
N GLY A 45 16.32 14.63 -49.08
CA GLY A 45 15.54 15.86 -48.93
C GLY A 45 14.85 15.99 -47.58
N LYS A 46 14.31 17.19 -47.37
CA LYS A 46 13.37 17.47 -46.28
C LYS A 46 12.01 17.71 -46.89
N PHE A 47 11.05 16.90 -46.52
CA PHE A 47 9.66 16.95 -46.96
C PHE A 47 8.80 17.42 -45.78
N LYS A 48 7.69 18.08 -46.09
CA LYS A 48 6.63 18.28 -45.10
C LYS A 48 5.90 16.96 -44.86
N VAL A 49 5.63 16.20 -45.92
CA VAL A 49 4.87 14.95 -45.89
C VAL A 49 5.56 13.91 -46.76
N ILE A 50 5.69 12.68 -46.27
CA ILE A 50 5.94 11.49 -47.10
C ILE A 50 4.67 10.65 -47.06
N SER A 51 4.13 10.31 -48.23
CA SER A 51 2.88 9.56 -48.35
C SER A 51 3.07 8.30 -49.20
N VAL A 52 2.63 7.15 -48.68
CA VAL A 52 2.65 5.85 -49.38
C VAL A 52 1.22 5.33 -49.49
N ARG A 53 0.69 5.27 -50.72
CA ARG A 53 -0.70 4.84 -50.92
C ARG A 53 -0.87 3.85 -52.05
N ASN A 54 -1.98 3.11 -52.03
CA ASN A 54 -2.43 2.25 -53.13
C ASN A 54 -1.33 1.31 -53.66
N SER A 55 -0.41 0.89 -52.80
CA SER A 55 0.75 0.08 -53.17
C SER A 55 0.49 -1.40 -52.85
N GLN A 56 1.22 -2.29 -53.52
CA GLN A 56 1.15 -3.74 -53.33
C GLN A 56 2.30 -4.26 -52.46
N ILE A 57 2.87 -3.37 -51.65
CA ILE A 57 3.84 -3.68 -50.60
C ILE A 57 3.19 -4.60 -49.57
N THR A 58 3.89 -5.67 -49.20
CA THR A 58 3.57 -6.46 -48.01
C THR A 58 4.23 -5.88 -46.76
N LYS A 59 5.30 -5.10 -46.96
CA LYS A 59 6.18 -4.65 -45.88
C LYS A 59 6.80 -3.28 -46.15
N LEU A 60 6.91 -2.46 -45.12
CA LEU A 60 7.68 -1.20 -45.14
C LEU A 60 9.03 -1.40 -44.41
N PRO A 61 10.16 -1.51 -45.13
CA PRO A 61 11.44 -1.84 -44.51
C PRO A 61 12.13 -0.66 -43.81
N SER A 62 13.10 -1.00 -42.98
CA SER A 62 14.02 -0.06 -42.34
C SER A 62 14.74 0.81 -43.39
N ASN A 63 14.81 2.12 -43.14
CA ASN A 63 15.36 3.10 -44.10
C ASN A 63 14.68 3.10 -45.49
N ALA A 64 13.37 2.81 -45.56
CA ALA A 64 12.59 2.79 -46.81
C ALA A 64 12.78 4.02 -47.71
N PHE A 65 13.03 5.21 -47.14
CA PHE A 65 13.27 6.46 -47.88
C PHE A 65 14.72 6.97 -47.81
N GLY A 66 15.68 6.09 -47.51
CA GLY A 66 17.09 6.42 -47.47
C GLY A 66 17.43 7.51 -46.46
N SER A 67 17.64 8.74 -46.95
CA SER A 67 18.03 9.90 -46.13
C SER A 67 16.93 10.97 -46.00
N ALA A 68 15.79 10.77 -46.67
CA ALA A 68 14.66 11.68 -46.63
C ALA A 68 14.09 11.82 -45.21
N LYS A 69 13.75 13.05 -44.82
CA LYS A 69 13.13 13.37 -43.52
C LYS A 69 11.79 14.06 -43.73
N ALA A 70 10.78 13.70 -42.92
CA ALA A 70 9.44 14.28 -43.01
C ALA A 70 8.91 14.75 -41.65
N ASN A 71 8.01 15.73 -41.68
CA ASN A 71 7.20 16.09 -40.51
C ASN A 71 5.99 15.16 -40.36
N ILE A 72 5.45 14.65 -41.46
CA ILE A 72 4.24 13.82 -41.49
C ILE A 72 4.53 12.57 -42.33
N PHE A 73 4.17 11.40 -41.80
CA PHE A 73 4.12 10.15 -42.57
C PHE A 73 2.66 9.70 -42.72
N GLU A 74 2.22 9.47 -43.96
CA GLU A 74 0.84 9.08 -44.27
C GLU A 74 0.80 7.80 -45.11
N ILE A 75 0.37 6.69 -44.52
CA ILE A 75 0.32 5.35 -45.09
C ILE A 75 -1.15 4.92 -45.19
N SER A 76 -1.70 4.86 -46.40
CA SER A 76 -3.11 4.50 -46.59
C SER A 76 -3.37 3.56 -47.77
N ASP A 77 -4.42 2.74 -47.66
CA ASP A 77 -4.95 1.93 -48.76
C ASP A 77 -3.97 0.87 -49.30
N ASN A 78 -2.97 0.47 -48.51
CA ASN A 78 -2.01 -0.57 -48.86
C ASN A 78 -2.53 -1.93 -48.42
N SER A 79 -3.54 -2.44 -49.13
CA SER A 79 -4.31 -3.65 -48.76
C SER A 79 -3.55 -4.98 -48.68
N ALA A 80 -2.24 -4.98 -48.95
CA ALA A 80 -1.32 -6.10 -48.76
C ALA A 80 -0.33 -5.89 -47.61
N LEU A 81 -0.23 -4.67 -47.06
CA LEU A 81 0.75 -4.28 -46.04
C LEU A 81 0.41 -4.94 -44.71
N GLU A 82 1.25 -5.88 -44.27
CA GLU A 82 1.12 -6.62 -43.01
C GLU A 82 2.14 -6.21 -41.94
N GLU A 83 3.25 -5.57 -42.32
CA GLU A 83 4.37 -5.25 -41.42
C GLU A 83 5.01 -3.88 -41.71
N ILE A 84 5.34 -3.12 -40.66
CA ILE A 84 6.30 -1.99 -40.72
C ILE A 84 7.55 -2.40 -39.92
N GLU A 85 8.74 -2.32 -40.52
CA GLU A 85 9.98 -2.63 -39.80
C GLU A 85 10.36 -1.54 -38.80
N ALA A 86 11.10 -1.97 -37.78
CA ALA A 86 11.83 -1.08 -36.91
C ALA A 86 12.71 -0.09 -37.72
N ASN A 87 12.78 1.16 -37.26
CA ASN A 87 13.50 2.26 -37.91
C ASN A 87 13.00 2.64 -39.32
N PHE A 88 11.80 2.22 -39.73
CA PHE A 88 11.14 2.73 -40.94
C PHE A 88 11.07 4.27 -40.96
N PHE A 89 10.67 4.88 -39.85
CA PHE A 89 10.59 6.33 -39.68
C PHE A 89 11.96 7.02 -39.58
N GLY A 90 13.08 6.27 -39.56
CA GLY A 90 14.45 6.74 -39.37
C GLY A 90 14.93 6.80 -37.90
N SER A 91 16.24 6.93 -37.71
CA SER A 91 16.88 7.08 -36.38
C SER A 91 17.12 8.53 -35.94
N ASP A 92 17.12 9.48 -36.89
CA ASP A 92 17.34 10.92 -36.64
C ASP A 92 15.99 11.69 -36.48
N SER A 93 14.94 11.01 -36.06
CA SER A 93 13.56 11.34 -36.45
C SER A 93 12.82 12.31 -35.53
N VAL A 94 13.60 13.18 -34.89
CA VAL A 94 13.19 14.37 -34.10
C VAL A 94 12.25 15.32 -34.88
N VAL A 95 12.19 15.19 -36.22
CA VAL A 95 11.37 16.04 -37.09
C VAL A 95 9.93 15.55 -37.26
N VAL A 96 9.65 14.27 -36.99
CA VAL A 96 8.31 13.69 -37.17
C VAL A 96 7.36 14.25 -36.13
N ARG A 97 6.25 14.82 -36.58
CA ARG A 97 5.18 15.42 -35.77
C ARG A 97 3.89 14.60 -35.82
N GLU A 98 3.58 13.99 -36.96
CA GLU A 98 2.34 13.24 -37.14
C GLU A 98 2.60 11.93 -37.90
N ILE A 99 2.02 10.82 -37.42
CA ILE A 99 1.95 9.55 -38.14
C ILE A 99 0.48 9.23 -38.38
N LEU A 100 0.14 8.97 -39.64
CA LEU A 100 -1.20 8.59 -40.09
C LEU A 100 -1.11 7.25 -40.82
N ILE A 101 -1.50 6.17 -40.15
CA ILE A 101 -1.68 4.85 -40.73
C ILE A 101 -3.17 4.57 -40.74
N ILE A 102 -3.81 4.81 -41.88
CA ILE A 102 -5.26 4.92 -41.97
C ILE A 102 -5.78 4.13 -43.17
N ASN A 103 -6.96 3.53 -43.04
CA ASN A 103 -7.73 2.85 -44.09
C ASN A 103 -7.03 1.66 -44.77
N ASN A 104 -7.64 0.47 -44.67
CA ASN A 104 -7.36 -0.65 -45.58
C ASN A 104 -5.86 -1.04 -45.66
N ASN A 105 -5.16 -0.95 -44.53
CA ASN A 105 -3.89 -1.65 -44.29
C ASN A 105 -4.20 -2.93 -43.48
N LYS A 106 -3.39 -3.98 -43.60
CA LYS A 106 -3.59 -5.25 -42.89
C LYS A 106 -2.48 -5.50 -41.87
N LEU A 107 -1.99 -4.43 -41.25
CA LEU A 107 -0.87 -4.50 -40.31
C LEU A 107 -1.18 -5.46 -39.18
N ARG A 108 -0.45 -6.57 -39.13
CA ARG A 108 -0.45 -7.53 -38.02
C ARG A 108 0.65 -7.23 -37.01
N SER A 109 1.60 -6.37 -37.40
CA SER A 109 2.75 -5.96 -36.59
C SER A 109 3.02 -4.48 -36.84
N PHE A 110 3.25 -3.76 -35.74
CA PHE A 110 3.70 -2.37 -35.74
C PHE A 110 4.92 -2.25 -34.79
N PRO A 111 5.97 -1.49 -35.15
CA PRO A 111 7.18 -1.39 -34.34
C PRO A 111 6.99 -0.38 -33.19
N TRP A 112 6.18 -0.73 -32.20
CA TRP A 112 5.85 0.11 -31.04
C TRP A 112 7.10 0.71 -30.36
N ASN A 113 8.15 -0.10 -30.23
CA ASN A 113 9.44 0.30 -29.64
C ASN A 113 10.16 1.45 -30.37
N ASN A 114 9.78 1.78 -31.61
CA ASN A 114 10.36 2.91 -32.33
C ASN A 114 9.72 4.27 -32.00
N LEU A 115 8.60 4.31 -31.28
CA LEU A 115 7.93 5.57 -30.93
C LEU A 115 8.79 6.48 -30.03
N ALA A 116 9.63 5.90 -29.15
CA ALA A 116 10.56 6.66 -28.30
C ALA A 116 11.54 7.55 -29.08
N ALA A 117 11.96 7.11 -30.28
CA ALA A 117 12.87 7.89 -31.14
C ALA A 117 12.20 9.13 -31.76
N LEU A 118 10.87 9.18 -31.74
CA LEU A 118 10.05 10.24 -32.33
C LEU A 118 9.73 11.32 -31.28
N VAL A 119 10.76 11.86 -30.62
CA VAL A 119 10.64 12.84 -29.52
C VAL A 119 9.93 14.16 -29.88
N GLY A 120 9.58 14.35 -31.16
CA GLY A 120 8.76 15.46 -31.64
C GLY A 120 7.33 15.10 -32.00
N LEU A 121 6.93 13.82 -31.92
CA LEU A 121 5.62 13.32 -32.34
C LEU A 121 4.54 13.93 -31.45
N GLU A 122 3.61 14.64 -32.07
CA GLU A 122 2.46 15.28 -31.42
C GLU A 122 1.20 14.43 -31.60
N LYS A 123 1.08 13.68 -32.71
CA LYS A 123 -0.11 12.88 -33.02
C LYS A 123 0.19 11.53 -33.65
N PHE A 124 -0.55 10.51 -33.23
CA PHE A 124 -0.47 9.16 -33.75
C PHE A 124 -1.85 8.61 -34.09
N TYR A 125 -2.09 8.31 -35.36
CA TYR A 125 -3.32 7.70 -35.84
C TYR A 125 -3.00 6.34 -36.45
N LEU A 126 -3.55 5.28 -35.87
CA LEU A 126 -3.55 3.92 -36.41
C LEU A 126 -5.01 3.49 -36.51
N ILE A 127 -5.65 3.74 -37.65
CA ILE A 127 -7.11 3.61 -37.81
C ILE A 127 -7.42 2.50 -38.82
N SER A 128 -8.41 1.65 -38.49
CA SER A 128 -8.84 0.53 -39.34
C SER A 128 -7.68 -0.41 -39.75
N SER A 129 -6.86 -0.83 -38.79
CA SER A 129 -5.77 -1.80 -38.99
C SER A 129 -6.04 -3.12 -38.24
N ALA A 130 -5.26 -4.15 -38.56
CA ALA A 130 -5.44 -5.53 -38.06
C ALA A 130 -4.42 -5.89 -36.96
N VAL A 131 -4.06 -4.90 -36.11
CA VAL A 131 -3.02 -5.11 -35.09
C VAL A 131 -3.65 -5.85 -33.90
N PRO A 132 -3.16 -7.05 -33.53
CA PRO A 132 -3.89 -7.95 -32.65
C PRO A 132 -3.73 -7.64 -31.15
N ALA A 133 -2.77 -6.79 -30.77
CA ALA A 133 -2.52 -6.44 -29.37
C ALA A 133 -1.81 -5.10 -29.25
N LEU A 134 -2.07 -4.42 -28.13
CA LEU A 134 -1.17 -3.43 -27.56
C LEU A 134 -0.18 -4.12 -26.63
N GLU A 135 1.02 -3.57 -26.49
CA GLU A 135 2.01 -4.01 -25.50
C GLU A 135 1.80 -3.22 -24.19
N SER A 136 2.15 -3.79 -23.04
CA SER A 136 2.26 -3.00 -21.81
C SER A 136 3.31 -1.92 -22.00
N TYR A 137 3.14 -0.77 -21.33
CA TYR A 137 4.18 0.25 -21.30
C TYR A 137 4.67 0.78 -22.67
N LEU A 138 3.76 0.95 -23.64
CA LEU A 138 4.11 1.53 -24.94
C LEU A 138 4.98 2.80 -24.79
N PRO A 139 6.12 2.90 -25.48
CA PRO A 139 7.10 3.96 -25.23
C PRO A 139 6.72 5.23 -26.01
N TRP A 140 5.55 5.77 -25.67
CA TRP A 140 5.04 7.02 -26.20
C TRP A 140 6.03 8.16 -25.92
N PRO A 141 6.42 8.95 -26.94
CA PRO A 141 7.23 10.14 -26.70
C PRO A 141 6.39 11.14 -25.89
N ALA A 142 7.01 11.78 -24.89
CA ALA A 142 6.31 12.67 -23.96
C ALA A 142 5.53 13.80 -24.66
N SER A 143 5.94 14.19 -25.88
CA SER A 143 5.29 15.20 -26.72
C SER A 143 3.93 14.79 -27.32
N VAL A 144 3.54 13.50 -27.27
CA VAL A 144 2.31 13.05 -27.90
C VAL A 144 1.09 13.60 -27.17
N ALA A 145 0.24 14.31 -27.91
CA ALA A 145 -0.97 14.96 -27.44
C ALA A 145 -2.24 14.24 -27.90
N GLU A 146 -2.18 13.50 -29.01
CA GLU A 146 -3.33 12.84 -29.62
C GLU A 146 -2.98 11.42 -30.07
N ILE A 147 -3.72 10.44 -29.58
CA ILE A 147 -3.61 9.02 -29.95
C ILE A 147 -4.99 8.56 -30.42
N ASP A 148 -5.06 8.01 -31.64
CA ASP A 148 -6.28 7.44 -32.20
C ASP A 148 -6.03 6.01 -32.69
N LEU A 149 -6.70 5.06 -32.06
CA LEU A 149 -6.70 3.63 -32.38
C LEU A 149 -8.09 3.15 -32.85
N THR A 150 -8.87 4.03 -33.49
CA THR A 150 -10.24 3.69 -33.92
C THR A 150 -10.29 2.57 -34.96
N ASP A 151 -11.33 1.74 -34.90
CA ASP A 151 -11.65 0.65 -35.84
C ASP A 151 -10.62 -0.50 -35.87
N ASN A 152 -9.79 -0.68 -34.83
CA ASN A 152 -8.88 -1.83 -34.72
C ASN A 152 -9.57 -3.01 -34.01
N LEU A 153 -10.44 -3.70 -34.73
CA LEU A 153 -11.25 -4.82 -34.21
C LEU A 153 -10.42 -6.02 -33.73
N GLU A 154 -9.13 -6.13 -34.06
CA GLU A 154 -8.25 -7.18 -33.55
C GLU A 154 -7.62 -6.86 -32.19
N ILE A 155 -7.64 -5.60 -31.71
CA ILE A 155 -7.17 -5.24 -30.36
C ILE A 155 -8.19 -5.76 -29.34
N SER A 156 -7.87 -6.90 -28.71
CA SER A 156 -8.69 -7.54 -27.67
C SER A 156 -8.19 -7.32 -26.24
N VAL A 157 -7.02 -6.72 -26.04
CA VAL A 157 -6.49 -6.39 -24.71
C VAL A 157 -5.90 -4.99 -24.68
N ILE A 158 -6.26 -4.21 -23.66
CA ILE A 158 -5.50 -3.03 -23.22
C ILE A 158 -4.75 -3.44 -21.94
N PRO A 159 -3.44 -3.73 -22.04
CA PRO A 159 -2.65 -4.22 -20.92
C PRO A 159 -2.20 -3.07 -19.98
N PRO A 160 -1.69 -3.38 -18.77
CA PRO A 160 -1.31 -2.37 -17.79
C PRO A 160 -0.35 -1.31 -18.34
N PHE A 161 -0.57 -0.05 -17.95
CA PHE A 161 0.29 1.10 -18.25
C PHE A 161 0.49 1.42 -19.74
N ALA A 162 -0.40 0.96 -20.63
CA ALA A 162 -0.31 1.17 -22.09
C ALA A 162 -0.22 2.64 -22.53
N PHE A 163 -0.64 3.60 -21.70
CA PHE A 163 -0.60 5.04 -21.99
C PHE A 163 0.25 5.87 -21.01
N GLN A 164 0.94 5.23 -20.05
CA GLN A 164 1.63 5.90 -18.94
C GLN A 164 2.63 6.98 -19.36
N LYS A 165 3.40 6.77 -20.44
CA LYS A 165 4.46 7.72 -20.88
C LYS A 165 3.97 8.88 -21.74
N ALA A 166 2.69 8.92 -22.10
CA ALA A 166 2.12 10.00 -22.90
C ALA A 166 1.87 11.26 -22.03
N LYS A 167 2.95 11.86 -21.48
CA LYS A 167 2.92 12.91 -20.45
C LYS A 167 2.21 14.21 -20.84
N HIS A 168 1.89 14.42 -22.11
CA HIS A 168 1.12 15.57 -22.59
C HIS A 168 -0.13 15.16 -23.38
N ILE A 169 -0.64 13.94 -23.17
CA ILE A 169 -1.84 13.46 -23.86
C ILE A 169 -3.06 14.32 -23.49
N LYS A 170 -3.82 14.69 -24.51
CA LYS A 170 -5.05 15.51 -24.43
C LYS A 170 -6.25 14.77 -25.00
N SER A 171 -6.02 13.83 -25.91
CA SER A 171 -7.05 13.02 -26.55
C SER A 171 -6.57 11.59 -26.78
N LEU A 172 -7.28 10.61 -26.23
CA LEU A 172 -7.15 9.19 -26.51
C LEU A 172 -8.46 8.67 -27.10
N ASN A 173 -8.43 8.19 -28.34
CA ASN A 173 -9.61 7.67 -29.04
C ASN A 173 -9.47 6.17 -29.31
N LEU A 174 -10.38 5.39 -28.73
CA LEU A 174 -10.39 3.92 -28.67
C LEU A 174 -11.75 3.37 -29.13
N LYS A 175 -12.30 3.93 -30.21
CA LYS A 175 -13.60 3.53 -30.75
C LYS A 175 -13.48 2.25 -31.59
N ASN A 176 -14.51 1.41 -31.57
CA ASN A 176 -14.63 0.21 -32.41
C ASN A 176 -13.41 -0.72 -32.33
N LEU A 177 -12.98 -1.06 -31.11
CA LEU A 177 -12.03 -2.16 -30.84
C LEU A 177 -12.75 -3.52 -30.84
N SER A 178 -12.08 -4.59 -30.42
CA SER A 178 -12.65 -5.94 -30.35
C SER A 178 -13.95 -6.01 -29.52
N PRO A 179 -14.92 -6.88 -29.89
CA PRO A 179 -16.06 -7.23 -29.02
C PRO A 179 -15.62 -7.78 -27.65
N GLU A 180 -14.55 -8.56 -27.65
CA GLU A 180 -14.03 -9.33 -26.50
C GLU A 180 -12.94 -8.53 -25.76
N LEU A 181 -13.03 -7.19 -25.78
CA LEU A 181 -11.97 -6.33 -25.24
C LEU A 181 -11.86 -6.49 -23.71
N THR A 182 -10.67 -6.89 -23.26
CA THR A 182 -10.29 -6.85 -21.84
C THR A 182 -9.47 -5.59 -21.57
N ILE A 183 -9.95 -4.70 -20.71
CA ILE A 183 -9.14 -3.61 -20.16
C ILE A 183 -8.61 -4.10 -18.82
N GLN A 184 -7.30 -4.30 -18.75
CA GLN A 184 -6.64 -4.80 -17.56
C GLN A 184 -6.48 -3.70 -16.51
N SER A 185 -6.13 -4.12 -15.28
CA SER A 185 -5.74 -3.24 -14.19
C SER A 185 -4.67 -2.24 -14.68
N ASP A 186 -4.79 -0.96 -14.34
CA ASP A 186 -3.94 0.14 -14.84
C ASP A 186 -3.88 0.33 -16.39
N GLY A 187 -4.73 -0.35 -17.17
CA GLY A 187 -4.65 -0.31 -18.65
C GLY A 187 -4.90 1.07 -19.27
N LEU A 188 -5.68 1.91 -18.59
CA LEU A 188 -5.96 3.31 -18.93
C LEU A 188 -5.22 4.29 -18.00
N TYR A 189 -4.27 3.84 -17.19
CA TYR A 189 -3.46 4.74 -16.35
C TYR A 189 -2.66 5.74 -17.19
N THR A 190 -2.65 7.00 -16.75
CA THR A 190 -1.94 8.10 -17.42
C THR A 190 -1.22 8.98 -16.40
N THR A 191 -0.08 9.54 -16.80
CA THR A 191 0.67 10.55 -16.03
C THR A 191 0.68 11.89 -16.77
N SER A 192 -0.47 12.24 -17.38
CA SER A 192 -0.57 13.48 -18.15
C SER A 192 -0.38 14.70 -17.24
N LEU A 193 0.30 15.72 -17.77
CA LEU A 193 0.49 17.04 -17.17
C LEU A 193 -0.45 18.08 -17.82
N GLU A 194 -1.51 17.59 -18.44
CA GLU A 194 -2.53 18.31 -19.20
C GLU A 194 -3.89 17.77 -18.75
N GLU A 195 -5.00 18.27 -19.30
CA GLU A 195 -6.34 17.74 -19.02
C GLU A 195 -6.73 16.65 -20.07
N PRO A 196 -6.45 15.35 -19.86
CA PRO A 196 -6.66 14.34 -20.89
C PRO A 196 -8.13 13.92 -21.05
N SER A 197 -8.59 13.85 -22.30
CA SER A 197 -9.89 13.30 -22.67
C SER A 197 -9.78 11.90 -23.28
N LEU A 198 -10.65 10.99 -22.83
CA LEU A 198 -10.82 9.63 -23.33
C LEU A 198 -12.11 9.54 -24.13
N SER A 199 -12.05 8.95 -25.32
CA SER A 199 -13.21 8.58 -26.12
C SER A 199 -13.21 7.07 -26.37
N PHE A 200 -14.15 6.34 -25.78
CA PHE A 200 -14.17 4.87 -25.79
C PHE A 200 -15.59 4.32 -26.09
N PHE A 201 -15.83 3.87 -27.32
CA PHE A 201 -17.12 3.27 -27.70
C PHE A 201 -16.91 2.00 -28.50
N SER A 202 -17.45 0.89 -28.01
CA SER A 202 -17.69 -0.31 -28.82
C SER A 202 -18.77 0.00 -29.88
N SER A 203 -18.70 -0.62 -31.06
CA SER A 203 -19.62 -0.30 -32.17
C SER A 203 -21.08 -0.66 -31.86
N GLU A 204 -22.03 -0.01 -32.55
CA GLU A 204 -23.48 -0.12 -32.24
C GLU A 204 -24.05 -1.55 -32.33
N GLU A 205 -23.37 -2.47 -33.03
CA GLU A 205 -23.80 -3.86 -33.25
C GLU A 205 -23.12 -4.89 -32.32
N LEU A 206 -22.22 -4.47 -31.42
CA LEU A 206 -21.57 -5.42 -30.52
C LEU A 206 -22.56 -5.99 -29.50
N ASN A 207 -22.54 -7.32 -29.37
CA ASN A 207 -23.13 -7.98 -28.21
C ASN A 207 -22.31 -7.53 -26.99
N GLU A 208 -22.89 -6.67 -26.15
CA GLU A 208 -22.33 -6.12 -24.91
C GLU A 208 -22.12 -7.18 -23.81
N ALA A 209 -21.72 -8.41 -24.17
CA ALA A 209 -21.58 -9.56 -23.29
C ALA A 209 -20.13 -9.97 -23.01
N ASP A 210 -19.19 -9.54 -23.85
CA ASP A 210 -17.85 -10.14 -23.91
C ASP A 210 -16.71 -9.16 -23.53
N MET A 211 -17.02 -7.88 -23.28
CA MET A 211 -16.04 -6.89 -22.83
C MET A 211 -15.81 -7.01 -21.32
N VAL A 212 -14.56 -7.13 -20.90
CA VAL A 212 -14.14 -7.31 -19.50
C VAL A 212 -13.42 -6.06 -19.02
N LEU A 213 -13.87 -5.51 -17.90
CA LEU A 213 -13.13 -4.50 -17.13
C LEU A 213 -12.57 -5.20 -15.88
N GLU A 214 -11.25 -5.24 -15.74
CA GLU A 214 -10.63 -5.60 -14.48
C GLU A 214 -10.89 -4.52 -13.40
N LYS A 215 -10.39 -4.73 -12.18
CA LYS A 215 -10.36 -3.70 -11.16
C LYS A 215 -9.42 -2.56 -11.58
N ASP A 216 -9.66 -1.35 -11.07
CA ASP A 216 -8.66 -0.28 -11.06
C ASP A 216 -8.10 0.07 -12.46
N ILE A 217 -8.91 0.00 -13.53
CA ILE A 217 -8.44 0.17 -14.93
C ILE A 217 -7.79 1.53 -15.23
N PHE A 218 -8.09 2.56 -14.43
CA PHE A 218 -7.50 3.89 -14.52
C PHE A 218 -6.29 4.09 -13.59
N GLY A 219 -6.01 3.09 -12.75
CA GLY A 219 -4.94 3.04 -11.74
C GLY A 219 -5.20 3.86 -10.46
N PHE A 220 -4.31 3.69 -9.49
CA PHE A 220 -4.39 4.35 -8.19
C PHE A 220 -3.88 5.79 -8.22
N LEU A 221 -4.72 6.70 -7.72
CA LEU A 221 -4.56 8.15 -7.74
C LEU A 221 -3.62 8.69 -6.66
N GLN A 222 -2.45 8.09 -6.44
CA GLN A 222 -1.51 8.61 -5.43
C GLN A 222 -0.76 9.86 -5.93
N ASP A 223 -0.37 9.94 -7.21
CA ASP A 223 0.51 11.02 -7.72
C ASP A 223 0.19 11.55 -9.15
N GLY A 224 -0.93 11.18 -9.78
CA GLY A 224 -1.23 11.49 -11.20
C GLY A 224 -2.56 12.20 -11.45
N GLU A 225 -2.64 13.03 -12.51
CA GLU A 225 -3.92 13.60 -12.97
C GLU A 225 -4.77 12.55 -13.70
N SER A 226 -6.01 12.37 -13.25
CA SER A 226 -7.01 11.47 -13.84
C SER A 226 -7.64 12.05 -15.12
N TRP A 227 -8.32 11.21 -15.91
CA TRP A 227 -9.02 11.59 -17.14
C TRP A 227 -10.06 12.67 -16.90
N THR A 228 -9.85 13.88 -17.41
CA THR A 228 -10.74 15.02 -17.16
C THR A 228 -12.10 14.91 -17.83
N LYS A 229 -12.17 14.10 -18.88
CA LYS A 229 -13.39 13.84 -19.64
C LYS A 229 -13.39 12.46 -20.24
N VAL A 230 -14.35 11.63 -19.87
CA VAL A 230 -14.55 10.27 -20.39
C VAL A 230 -15.84 10.23 -21.18
N ASP A 231 -15.73 10.20 -22.52
CA ASP A 231 -16.82 9.98 -23.46
C ASP A 231 -16.87 8.47 -23.77
N ALA A 232 -17.68 7.71 -23.03
CA ALA A 232 -17.61 6.25 -23.10
C ALA A 232 -18.91 5.46 -22.89
N ARG A 233 -18.97 4.28 -23.52
CA ARG A 233 -20.03 3.27 -23.34
C ARG A 233 -19.44 1.96 -22.82
N PHE A 234 -19.63 1.71 -21.53
CA PHE A 234 -19.31 0.45 -20.85
C PHE A 234 -20.59 -0.38 -20.65
N PRO A 235 -20.54 -1.72 -20.76
CA PRO A 235 -21.71 -2.59 -20.56
C PRO A 235 -22.06 -2.77 -19.08
N ASP A 236 -21.03 -2.74 -18.23
CA ASP A 236 -21.08 -2.76 -16.78
C ASP A 236 -20.29 -1.55 -16.23
N PHE A 237 -20.61 -1.12 -15.01
CA PHE A 237 -20.03 0.07 -14.38
C PHE A 237 -19.38 -0.31 -13.05
N PRO A 238 -18.22 -1.01 -13.09
CA PRO A 238 -17.60 -1.64 -11.92
C PRO A 238 -17.25 -0.62 -10.83
N GLU A 239 -17.61 -0.96 -9.59
CA GLU A 239 -17.44 -0.09 -8.42
C GLU A 239 -16.00 0.41 -8.27
N ASN A 240 -15.03 -0.50 -8.20
CA ASN A 240 -13.62 -0.15 -7.92
C ASN A 240 -13.06 0.86 -8.94
N SER A 241 -13.36 0.68 -10.22
CA SER A 241 -12.83 1.50 -11.31
C SER A 241 -13.42 2.91 -11.37
N PHE A 242 -14.68 3.10 -10.95
CA PHE A 242 -15.37 4.40 -11.09
C PHE A 242 -15.62 5.12 -9.76
N ARG A 243 -15.81 4.41 -8.65
CA ARG A 243 -16.19 5.01 -7.35
C ARG A 243 -15.11 5.93 -6.81
N LEU A 244 -13.83 5.53 -6.90
CA LEU A 244 -12.70 6.34 -6.46
C LEU A 244 -12.58 7.66 -7.26
N ILE A 245 -12.68 7.58 -8.59
CA ILE A 245 -12.55 8.77 -9.46
C ILE A 245 -13.75 9.70 -9.32
N LEU A 246 -14.98 9.17 -9.28
CA LEU A 246 -16.16 10.00 -9.05
C LEU A 246 -16.10 10.70 -7.69
N LYS A 247 -15.59 10.02 -6.65
CA LYS A 247 -15.34 10.64 -5.35
C LYS A 247 -14.27 11.73 -5.42
N GLU A 248 -13.15 11.48 -6.07
CA GLU A 248 -12.08 12.48 -6.26
C GLU A 248 -12.61 13.74 -6.98
N TYR A 249 -13.38 13.55 -8.05
CA TYR A 249 -13.96 14.64 -8.84
C TYR A 249 -15.04 15.41 -8.06
N PHE A 250 -15.83 14.71 -7.23
CA PHE A 250 -16.77 15.30 -6.29
C PHE A 250 -16.05 16.16 -5.25
N ASP A 251 -15.01 15.62 -4.60
CA ASP A 251 -14.22 16.32 -3.58
C ASP A 251 -13.48 17.55 -4.16
N GLN A 252 -13.11 17.51 -5.46
CA GLN A 252 -12.55 18.65 -6.21
C GLN A 252 -13.60 19.65 -6.71
N GLY A 253 -14.91 19.37 -6.57
CA GLY A 253 -15.99 20.25 -7.03
C GLY A 253 -16.09 20.37 -8.56
N ARG A 254 -15.66 19.34 -9.31
CA ARG A 254 -15.81 19.28 -10.77
C ARG A 254 -17.27 18.99 -11.14
N THR A 255 -17.70 19.39 -12.34
CA THR A 255 -19.12 19.36 -12.76
C THR A 255 -19.36 18.68 -14.11
N GLU A 256 -18.37 17.94 -14.61
CA GLU A 256 -18.46 17.08 -15.81
C GLU A 256 -17.26 16.11 -15.77
N TYR A 257 -17.50 14.80 -15.70
CA TYR A 257 -16.48 13.75 -15.83
C TYR A 257 -16.87 12.77 -16.93
N LEU A 258 -18.05 12.15 -16.81
CA LEU A 258 -18.64 11.39 -17.91
C LEU A 258 -19.44 12.35 -18.79
N SER A 259 -18.99 12.52 -20.03
CA SER A 259 -19.79 13.19 -21.06
C SER A 259 -20.38 12.14 -21.98
N SER A 260 -21.60 12.33 -22.45
CA SER A 260 -22.14 11.58 -23.59
C SER A 260 -22.24 12.55 -24.77
N SER A 261 -21.20 12.60 -25.60
CA SER A 261 -21.28 13.30 -26.89
C SER A 261 -22.02 12.48 -27.94
N ASN A 262 -22.03 11.14 -27.79
CA ASN A 262 -22.60 10.18 -28.75
C ASN A 262 -23.67 9.22 -28.20
N GLY A 263 -24.02 9.29 -26.91
CA GLY A 263 -25.12 8.51 -26.33
C GLY A 263 -24.86 7.97 -24.93
N GLN A 264 -25.95 7.55 -24.30
CA GLN A 264 -26.01 7.12 -22.90
C GLN A 264 -25.14 5.87 -22.64
N THR A 265 -24.38 5.88 -21.55
CA THR A 265 -23.73 4.70 -20.97
C THR A 265 -24.83 3.75 -20.47
N LYS A 266 -25.08 2.68 -21.23
CA LYS A 266 -26.11 1.69 -20.89
C LYS A 266 -25.54 0.63 -19.97
N VAL A 267 -26.00 0.63 -18.72
CA VAL A 267 -25.73 -0.45 -17.77
C VAL A 267 -26.68 -1.59 -18.06
N LYS A 268 -26.12 -2.74 -18.43
CA LYS A 268 -26.85 -3.96 -18.79
C LYS A 268 -27.40 -4.67 -17.55
N ASN A 269 -26.57 -4.79 -16.51
CA ASN A 269 -26.92 -5.47 -15.26
C ASN A 269 -27.45 -4.47 -14.23
N CYS A 270 -28.76 -4.25 -14.25
CA CYS A 270 -29.45 -3.34 -13.33
C CYS A 270 -29.70 -3.97 -11.95
N ASP A 271 -28.63 -4.35 -11.27
CA ASP A 271 -28.62 -5.01 -9.96
C ASP A 271 -27.67 -4.36 -8.96
N CYS A 272 -27.20 -5.10 -7.96
CA CYS A 272 -26.34 -4.54 -6.91
C CYS A 272 -24.99 -4.04 -7.43
N SER A 273 -24.55 -4.43 -8.63
CA SER A 273 -23.34 -3.91 -9.27
C SER A 273 -23.38 -2.40 -9.55
N ILE A 274 -24.56 -1.79 -9.70
CA ILE A 274 -24.74 -0.33 -9.90
C ILE A 274 -25.28 0.39 -8.65
N ALA A 275 -25.64 -0.36 -7.60
CA ALA A 275 -26.28 0.22 -6.40
C ALA A 275 -25.39 1.23 -5.66
N TRP A 276 -24.06 1.07 -5.73
CA TRP A 276 -23.11 2.02 -5.16
C TRP A 276 -23.30 3.44 -5.73
N LEU A 277 -23.52 3.57 -7.05
CA LEU A 277 -23.66 4.86 -7.72
C LEU A 277 -24.96 5.57 -7.29
N TYR A 278 -26.06 4.82 -7.21
CA TYR A 278 -27.34 5.33 -6.71
C TYR A 278 -27.23 5.79 -5.25
N LYS A 279 -26.62 4.97 -4.38
CA LYS A 279 -26.47 5.23 -2.94
C LYS A 279 -25.54 6.41 -2.66
N ASP A 280 -24.37 6.46 -3.30
CA ASP A 280 -23.43 7.56 -3.13
C ASP A 280 -24.03 8.88 -3.60
N ALA A 281 -24.74 8.92 -4.74
CA ALA A 281 -25.44 10.12 -5.18
C ALA A 281 -26.50 10.60 -4.17
N HIS A 282 -27.33 9.70 -3.64
CA HIS A 282 -28.35 10.06 -2.64
C HIS A 282 -27.76 10.40 -1.26
N LYS A 283 -26.55 9.92 -0.95
CA LYS A 283 -25.83 10.20 0.30
C LYS A 283 -25.06 11.52 0.27
N TYR A 284 -24.38 11.82 -0.84
CA TYR A 284 -23.43 12.94 -0.92
C TYR A 284 -23.96 14.15 -1.69
N GLY A 285 -24.91 13.98 -2.62
CA GLY A 285 -25.50 15.08 -3.38
C GLY A 285 -25.95 14.64 -4.76
N LEU A 286 -27.27 14.50 -4.95
CA LEU A 286 -27.83 13.98 -6.21
C LEU A 286 -27.56 14.94 -7.38
N SER A 287 -27.69 16.24 -7.17
CA SER A 287 -27.40 17.28 -8.16
C SER A 287 -25.93 17.28 -8.60
N GLU A 288 -25.03 17.07 -7.65
CA GLU A 288 -23.59 17.07 -7.83
C GLU A 288 -23.18 15.81 -8.63
N TYR A 289 -23.67 14.63 -8.24
CA TYR A 289 -23.46 13.40 -9.01
C TYR A 289 -24.09 13.45 -10.41
N ILE A 290 -25.28 14.04 -10.57
CA ILE A 290 -25.88 14.29 -11.89
C ILE A 290 -25.00 15.22 -12.74
N SER A 291 -24.32 16.21 -12.14
CA SER A 291 -23.36 17.04 -12.89
C SER A 291 -22.12 16.24 -13.32
N LEU A 292 -21.57 15.41 -12.43
CA LEU A 292 -20.39 14.59 -12.71
C LEU A 292 -20.63 13.53 -13.80
N VAL A 293 -21.75 12.80 -13.71
CA VAL A 293 -22.05 11.74 -14.69
C VAL A 293 -22.82 12.25 -15.90
N GLY A 294 -23.52 13.38 -15.77
CA GLY A 294 -24.43 14.01 -16.75
C GLY A 294 -25.89 13.54 -16.69
N GLU A 295 -26.82 14.46 -16.93
CA GLU A 295 -28.27 14.18 -17.00
C GLU A 295 -28.58 13.05 -17.99
N ASN A 296 -29.28 12.01 -17.55
CA ASN A 296 -29.61 10.83 -18.36
C ASN A 296 -28.40 10.10 -19.00
N ASN A 297 -27.15 10.30 -18.54
CA ASN A 297 -25.99 9.63 -19.16
C ASN A 297 -25.84 8.17 -18.73
N VAL A 298 -25.96 7.85 -17.44
CA VAL A 298 -25.91 6.45 -16.97
C VAL A 298 -27.34 5.91 -16.90
N VAL A 299 -27.67 4.98 -17.80
CA VAL A 299 -29.03 4.46 -18.00
C VAL A 299 -29.08 2.95 -17.84
N CYS A 300 -30.05 2.50 -17.07
CA CYS A 300 -30.36 1.09 -16.90
C CYS A 300 -31.33 0.61 -17.98
N GLU A 301 -30.96 -0.43 -18.74
CA GLU A 301 -31.78 -0.88 -19.88
C GLU A 301 -33.17 -1.35 -19.41
N GLY A 302 -34.21 -0.79 -20.03
CA GLY A 302 -35.61 -1.06 -19.68
C GLY A 302 -36.15 -0.32 -18.45
N ILE A 303 -35.32 0.42 -17.71
CA ILE A 303 -35.71 1.17 -16.49
C ILE A 303 -35.62 2.68 -16.73
N GLY A 304 -34.48 3.18 -17.24
CA GLY A 304 -34.20 4.60 -17.40
C GLY A 304 -32.94 5.06 -16.66
N PRO A 305 -32.73 6.38 -16.49
CA PRO A 305 -31.55 6.94 -15.83
C PRO A 305 -31.37 6.42 -14.40
N VAL A 306 -30.17 5.94 -14.06
CA VAL A 306 -29.91 5.34 -12.74
C VAL A 306 -30.13 6.34 -11.60
N LEU A 307 -29.68 7.59 -11.77
CA LEU A 307 -29.77 8.63 -10.74
C LEU A 307 -31.15 9.30 -10.66
N GLU A 308 -31.87 9.39 -11.79
CA GLU A 308 -33.13 10.15 -11.92
C GLU A 308 -34.37 9.23 -12.08
N THR A 309 -34.21 7.93 -11.86
CA THR A 309 -35.29 6.94 -11.98
C THR A 309 -36.43 7.20 -11.00
N THR A 310 -37.65 6.99 -11.47
CA THR A 310 -38.87 6.97 -10.65
C THR A 310 -39.49 5.58 -10.57
N ASP A 311 -38.75 4.53 -10.94
CA ASP A 311 -39.21 3.15 -10.85
C ASP A 311 -39.07 2.64 -9.40
N GLU A 312 -40.21 2.47 -8.72
CA GLU A 312 -40.26 2.06 -7.31
C GLU A 312 -39.59 0.70 -7.07
N ALA A 313 -39.66 -0.24 -8.01
CA ALA A 313 -39.08 -1.57 -7.88
C ALA A 313 -37.56 -1.57 -8.08
N PHE A 314 -37.03 -0.68 -8.93
CA PHE A 314 -35.59 -0.44 -9.02
C PHE A 314 -35.06 0.22 -7.75
N ILE A 315 -35.75 1.23 -7.21
CA ILE A 315 -35.34 1.93 -5.98
C ILE A 315 -35.29 0.94 -4.80
N GLU A 316 -36.36 0.17 -4.58
CA GLU A 316 -36.41 -0.87 -3.52
C GLU A 316 -35.25 -1.88 -3.69
N LYS A 317 -34.94 -2.27 -4.93
CA LYS A 317 -33.81 -3.15 -5.22
C LYS A 317 -32.46 -2.50 -4.87
N MET A 318 -32.21 -1.27 -5.30
CA MET A 318 -30.94 -0.57 -5.00
C MET A 318 -30.76 -0.43 -3.48
N ASP A 319 -31.78 0.02 -2.76
CA ASP A 319 -31.74 0.15 -1.31
C ASP A 319 -31.41 -1.17 -0.61
N SER A 320 -31.97 -2.29 -1.08
CA SER A 320 -31.75 -3.62 -0.50
C SER A 320 -30.32 -4.18 -0.64
N CYS A 321 -29.49 -3.65 -1.53
CA CYS A 321 -28.14 -4.15 -1.79
C CYS A 321 -27.17 -3.88 -0.62
N PRO A 322 -26.24 -4.82 -0.30
CA PRO A 322 -25.25 -4.61 0.76
C PRO A 322 -24.35 -3.40 0.46
N HIS A 323 -23.94 -2.68 1.49
CA HIS A 323 -23.05 -1.52 1.36
C HIS A 323 -21.59 -1.95 1.58
N THR A 324 -20.78 -1.84 0.55
CA THR A 324 -19.32 -2.02 0.57
C THR A 324 -18.64 -0.75 1.08
N GLU A 325 -17.74 -0.89 2.05
CA GLU A 325 -16.79 0.14 2.50
C GLU A 325 -15.37 -0.39 2.21
N LEU A 326 -14.51 0.42 1.60
CA LEU A 326 -13.25 -0.03 0.96
C LEU A 326 -12.02 0.01 1.89
N PRO A 327 -11.14 -1.01 1.85
CA PRO A 327 -9.75 -0.98 2.36
C PRO A 327 -8.71 -0.73 1.24
N TYR A 328 -7.46 -0.33 1.58
CA TYR A 328 -6.41 0.20 0.66
C TYR A 328 -4.99 -0.36 0.94
N PRO A 329 -4.19 -0.79 -0.07
CA PRO A 329 -2.77 -0.33 -0.26
C PRO A 329 -2.18 -0.43 -1.72
N ASP A 330 -1.10 0.31 -2.11
CA ASP A 330 -0.33 0.07 -3.39
C ASP A 330 1.01 0.87 -3.62
N GLN A 331 1.96 0.38 -4.46
CA GLN A 331 3.16 1.08 -5.06
C GLN A 331 3.85 0.32 -6.26
N ASN A 332 4.61 0.99 -7.16
CA ASN A 332 5.14 0.48 -8.48
C ASN A 332 6.66 0.13 -8.53
N PRO A 333 7.10 -1.01 -9.12
CA PRO A 333 8.49 -1.51 -9.01
C PRO A 333 9.55 -1.17 -10.10
N CYS A 334 9.24 -0.62 -11.28
CA CYS A 334 10.27 -0.26 -12.30
C CYS A 334 10.73 1.21 -12.24
N GLU A 335 10.29 1.98 -11.25
CA GLU A 335 10.59 3.41 -11.18
C GLU A 335 12.08 3.66 -10.85
N GLY A 336 12.81 4.34 -11.74
CA GLY A 336 14.21 4.72 -11.53
C GLY A 336 15.29 3.89 -12.26
N PHE A 337 14.95 2.76 -12.89
CA PHE A 337 15.94 1.82 -13.44
C PHE A 337 15.87 1.66 -14.98
N GLU A 338 17.02 1.51 -15.64
CA GLU A 338 17.15 1.46 -17.13
C GLU A 338 17.44 0.06 -17.70
N SER A 339 17.38 -1.00 -16.89
CA SER A 339 17.72 -2.36 -17.33
C SER A 339 16.85 -3.44 -16.66
N LEU A 340 17.33 -4.68 -16.67
CA LEU A 340 16.69 -5.80 -16.00
C LEU A 340 16.66 -5.57 -14.48
N VAL A 341 15.51 -5.18 -13.95
CA VAL A 341 15.27 -5.03 -12.50
C VAL A 341 14.88 -6.40 -11.97
N PRO A 342 15.52 -6.89 -10.89
CA PRO A 342 15.09 -8.15 -10.27
C PRO A 342 13.62 -8.02 -9.91
N ASN A 343 12.79 -8.99 -10.29
CA ASN A 343 11.36 -8.86 -10.07
C ASN A 343 11.14 -8.94 -8.56
N PRO A 344 10.59 -7.91 -7.91
CA PRO A 344 10.14 -8.11 -6.56
C PRO A 344 9.16 -9.32 -6.45
N ALA A 345 8.21 -9.54 -7.35
CA ALA A 345 7.32 -10.70 -7.31
C ALA A 345 7.93 -12.10 -7.64
N ASP A 346 9.22 -12.30 -7.93
CA ASP A 346 9.96 -13.59 -7.91
C ASP A 346 11.43 -13.31 -8.26
N CYS A 347 12.37 -13.64 -7.39
CA CYS A 347 13.79 -13.39 -7.63
C CYS A 347 14.43 -14.36 -8.65
N LYS A 348 13.81 -15.51 -8.98
CA LYS A 348 14.12 -16.19 -10.25
C LYS A 348 13.82 -15.32 -11.45
N CYS A 349 12.92 -14.37 -11.30
CA CYS A 349 12.40 -13.55 -12.36
C CYS A 349 12.93 -12.12 -12.28
N TYR A 350 12.82 -11.44 -13.41
CA TYR A 350 13.21 -10.05 -13.54
C TYR A 350 12.24 -9.34 -14.45
N PHE A 351 11.90 -8.13 -14.06
CA PHE A 351 11.24 -7.20 -14.93
C PHE A 351 12.28 -6.65 -15.88
N ASN A 352 12.06 -6.89 -17.16
CA ASN A 352 12.92 -6.35 -18.19
C ASN A 352 12.60 -4.85 -18.34
N CYS A 353 13.06 -4.01 -17.40
CA CYS A 353 12.74 -2.59 -17.48
C CYS A 353 13.53 -1.96 -18.64
N ASN A 354 12.83 -1.18 -19.48
CA ASN A 354 13.49 -0.44 -20.54
C ASN A 354 14.22 0.80 -19.99
N HIS A 355 14.96 1.48 -20.86
CA HIS A 355 15.63 2.77 -20.64
C HIS A 355 14.68 3.95 -20.28
N LEU A 356 13.39 3.69 -20.02
CA LEU A 356 12.39 4.66 -19.58
C LEU A 356 11.81 4.30 -18.19
N GLY A 357 12.32 3.28 -17.50
CA GLY A 357 11.77 2.80 -16.22
C GLY A 357 10.37 2.20 -16.40
N GLN A 358 10.25 1.22 -17.28
CA GLN A 358 8.99 0.55 -17.60
C GLN A 358 9.15 -0.96 -17.72
N ASN A 359 8.29 -1.72 -17.07
CA ASN A 359 8.34 -3.18 -17.02
C ASN A 359 7.94 -3.82 -18.36
N MET A 360 8.91 -4.24 -19.19
CA MET A 360 8.62 -4.96 -20.45
C MET A 360 8.27 -6.45 -20.23
N GLY A 361 7.87 -6.82 -19.03
CA GLY A 361 7.42 -8.16 -18.67
C GLY A 361 8.40 -8.91 -17.80
N GLU A 362 7.83 -9.81 -17.01
CA GLU A 362 8.53 -10.72 -16.12
C GLU A 362 9.18 -11.87 -16.92
N THR A 363 10.48 -12.03 -16.76
CA THR A 363 11.23 -13.14 -17.37
C THR A 363 11.92 -13.95 -16.28
N CYS A 364 11.64 -15.25 -16.22
CA CYS A 364 12.19 -16.15 -15.20
C CYS A 364 13.40 -16.95 -15.69
N CYS A 365 14.42 -17.06 -14.83
CA CYS A 365 15.65 -17.77 -15.12
C CYS A 365 15.43 -19.30 -15.25
N PRO A 366 16.04 -19.96 -16.25
CA PRO A 366 15.77 -21.35 -16.52
C PRO A 366 16.48 -22.30 -15.54
N GLY A 367 15.72 -23.21 -14.94
CA GLY A 367 16.24 -24.27 -14.06
C GLY A 367 16.45 -23.79 -12.63
N ASN A 368 17.65 -24.00 -12.09
CA ASN A 368 18.11 -23.52 -10.79
C ASN A 368 19.12 -22.36 -10.93
N LEU A 369 18.98 -21.58 -12.01
CA LEU A 369 19.61 -20.27 -12.17
C LEU A 369 18.68 -19.21 -11.60
N VAL A 370 19.27 -18.10 -11.16
CA VAL A 370 18.56 -16.99 -10.53
C VAL A 370 19.11 -15.68 -11.09
N PHE A 371 18.32 -14.62 -11.00
CA PHE A 371 18.61 -13.40 -11.76
C PHE A 371 19.58 -12.49 -11.01
N ASP A 372 20.81 -12.41 -11.50
CA ASP A 372 21.84 -11.51 -10.96
C ASP A 372 21.61 -10.09 -11.50
N PRO A 373 21.20 -9.11 -10.66
CA PRO A 373 20.90 -7.78 -11.13
C PRO A 373 22.17 -6.97 -11.42
N ILE A 374 23.29 -7.27 -10.76
CA ILE A 374 24.55 -6.57 -10.96
C ILE A 374 25.20 -6.99 -12.28
N LEU A 375 25.17 -8.28 -12.62
CA LEU A 375 25.58 -8.78 -13.93
C LEU A 375 24.51 -8.66 -15.02
N SER A 376 23.27 -8.33 -14.64
CA SER A 376 22.09 -8.31 -15.50
C SER A 376 21.93 -9.61 -16.32
N THR A 377 22.05 -10.77 -15.67
CA THR A 377 21.92 -12.08 -16.34
C THR A 377 21.50 -13.18 -15.37
N CYS A 378 20.82 -14.21 -15.89
CA CYS A 378 20.67 -15.47 -15.16
C CYS A 378 22.03 -16.13 -14.98
N ASN A 379 22.54 -16.20 -13.75
CA ASN A 379 23.88 -16.70 -13.46
C ASN A 379 23.86 -17.89 -12.48
N HIS A 380 24.98 -18.60 -12.43
CA HIS A 380 25.30 -19.43 -11.27
C HIS A 380 25.97 -18.58 -10.19
N PRO A 381 25.82 -18.95 -8.91
CA PRO A 381 25.92 -17.99 -7.80
C PRO A 381 27.28 -17.36 -7.55
N GLU A 382 28.33 -18.08 -7.93
CA GLU A 382 29.67 -17.98 -7.36
C GLU A 382 30.61 -16.96 -8.02
N ASN A 383 30.10 -15.91 -8.69
CA ASN A 383 30.87 -15.17 -9.71
C ASN A 383 30.85 -13.62 -9.76
N ASP A 384 30.14 -12.87 -8.90
CA ASP A 384 30.23 -11.39 -8.93
C ASP A 384 30.75 -10.74 -7.63
N GLY A 385 31.35 -9.56 -7.78
CA GLY A 385 31.94 -8.75 -6.73
C GLY A 385 32.16 -7.30 -7.15
N THR A 386 31.08 -6.56 -7.38
CA THR A 386 31.05 -5.08 -7.32
C THR A 386 29.72 -4.59 -6.75
N THR A 387 29.75 -3.55 -5.91
CA THR A 387 28.59 -3.10 -5.12
C THR A 387 28.00 -1.78 -5.60
N GLU A 388 26.84 -1.82 -6.26
CA GLU A 388 25.87 -0.70 -6.31
C GLU A 388 24.53 -1.23 -5.79
N SER A 389 23.82 -0.42 -4.98
CA SER A 389 22.64 -0.88 -4.25
C SER A 389 21.36 -0.72 -5.07
N SER A 390 20.68 -1.82 -5.35
CA SER A 390 19.32 -1.80 -5.89
C SER A 390 18.30 -1.76 -4.76
N GLU A 391 17.16 -1.12 -4.97
CA GLU A 391 16.25 -0.80 -3.86
C GLU A 391 15.60 -2.07 -3.27
N GLN A 392 15.04 -2.98 -4.08
CA GLN A 392 14.33 -4.16 -3.53
C GLN A 392 14.61 -5.46 -4.29
N LEU A 393 14.77 -6.56 -3.55
CA LEU A 393 14.80 -7.94 -4.01
C LEU A 393 13.73 -8.75 -3.28
N VAL A 394 12.49 -8.65 -3.75
CA VAL A 394 11.39 -9.50 -3.24
C VAL A 394 11.42 -10.84 -4.02
N CYS A 395 10.73 -11.88 -3.55
CA CYS A 395 10.53 -13.13 -4.30
C CYS A 395 9.15 -13.76 -4.03
N THR A 396 8.41 -14.21 -5.05
CA THR A 396 7.35 -15.23 -4.93
C THR A 396 7.68 -16.55 -5.61
N GLY A 397 6.76 -17.52 -5.57
CA GLY A 397 6.85 -18.76 -6.32
C GLY A 397 7.93 -19.74 -5.84
N LEU A 398 8.74 -19.38 -4.84
CA LEU A 398 9.86 -20.18 -4.38
C LEU A 398 9.41 -21.53 -3.82
N VAL A 399 10.23 -22.55 -4.04
CA VAL A 399 10.16 -23.85 -3.37
C VAL A 399 11.49 -24.16 -2.67
N ASP A 400 11.51 -25.14 -1.75
CA ASP A 400 12.71 -25.43 -0.93
C ASP A 400 14.01 -25.68 -1.73
N GLY A 401 13.90 -26.11 -2.99
CA GLY A 401 15.05 -26.33 -3.88
C GLY A 401 15.68 -25.05 -4.44
N ASP A 402 15.05 -23.90 -4.21
CA ASP A 402 15.49 -22.58 -4.69
C ASP A 402 16.28 -21.80 -3.63
N LEU A 403 16.31 -22.32 -2.39
CA LEU A 403 17.06 -21.76 -1.28
C LEU A 403 18.31 -22.62 -0.99
N PRO A 404 19.48 -22.01 -0.70
CA PRO A 404 19.69 -20.57 -0.57
C PRO A 404 19.62 -19.81 -1.91
N LEU A 405 19.04 -18.61 -1.87
CA LEU A 405 19.15 -17.63 -2.96
C LEU A 405 20.62 -17.42 -3.25
N SER A 406 20.98 -17.38 -4.51
CA SER A 406 22.36 -17.59 -4.89
C SER A 406 22.59 -16.97 -6.27
N GLY A 407 23.57 -16.07 -6.40
CA GLY A 407 23.73 -15.21 -7.58
C GLY A 407 23.04 -13.85 -7.47
N PHE A 408 22.69 -13.42 -6.26
CA PHE A 408 22.18 -12.08 -5.95
C PHE A 408 23.16 -11.29 -5.10
N GLY A 409 24.46 -11.50 -5.27
CA GLY A 409 25.47 -10.76 -4.52
C GLY A 409 25.22 -9.26 -4.63
N GLY A 410 25.18 -8.55 -3.50
CA GLY A 410 24.79 -7.13 -3.49
C GLY A 410 24.22 -6.69 -2.15
N LEU A 411 24.00 -5.38 -2.03
CA LEU A 411 23.30 -4.76 -0.90
C LEU A 411 21.98 -4.17 -1.40
N TYR A 412 20.87 -4.59 -0.80
CA TYR A 412 19.51 -4.16 -1.14
C TYR A 412 18.91 -3.36 0.03
N GLU A 413 17.99 -2.43 -0.23
CA GLU A 413 17.25 -1.78 0.87
C GLU A 413 16.31 -2.79 1.54
N SER A 414 15.64 -3.64 0.75
CA SER A 414 14.88 -4.78 1.26
C SER A 414 15.08 -6.05 0.46
N ILE A 415 15.15 -7.18 1.16
CA ILE A 415 14.84 -8.50 0.61
C ILE A 415 13.46 -8.90 1.13
N GLN A 416 12.62 -9.50 0.30
CA GLN A 416 11.36 -10.06 0.78
C GLN A 416 11.12 -11.43 0.13
N ILE A 417 10.36 -12.31 0.77
CA ILE A 417 9.88 -13.57 0.20
C ILE A 417 8.38 -13.62 0.50
N THR A 418 7.54 -13.36 -0.50
CA THR A 418 6.08 -13.38 -0.40
C THR A 418 5.47 -14.56 -1.18
N THR A 419 4.25 -14.99 -0.87
CA THR A 419 3.43 -15.90 -1.72
C THR A 419 4.19 -17.14 -2.27
N SER A 420 5.03 -17.77 -1.45
CA SER A 420 5.88 -18.90 -1.86
C SER A 420 5.47 -20.22 -1.20
N SER A 421 5.90 -21.33 -1.81
CA SER A 421 5.62 -22.70 -1.36
C SER A 421 6.85 -23.35 -0.67
N ILE A 422 7.71 -22.53 -0.07
CA ILE A 422 8.82 -22.99 0.78
C ILE A 422 8.29 -23.59 2.08
N THR A 423 8.94 -24.66 2.56
CA THR A 423 8.71 -25.28 3.86
C THR A 423 9.82 -24.98 4.86
N ALA A 424 11.01 -24.56 4.39
CA ALA A 424 12.10 -24.13 5.25
C ALA A 424 12.89 -22.93 4.69
N LEU A 425 13.29 -22.01 5.58
CA LEU A 425 14.41 -21.08 5.32
C LEU A 425 15.71 -21.75 5.85
N PRO A 426 16.62 -22.24 4.99
CA PRO A 426 17.84 -22.91 5.41
C PRO A 426 18.91 -21.92 5.92
N ALA A 427 20.00 -22.42 6.49
CA ALA A 427 21.18 -21.62 6.80
C ALA A 427 21.69 -20.87 5.56
N ASN A 428 22.05 -19.59 5.72
CA ASN A 428 22.39 -18.67 4.63
C ASN A 428 21.34 -18.61 3.50
N ALA A 429 20.03 -18.64 3.81
CA ALA A 429 18.92 -18.60 2.84
C ALA A 429 19.02 -17.51 1.76
N PHE A 430 19.72 -16.40 2.00
CA PHE A 430 19.90 -15.32 1.01
C PHE A 430 21.25 -15.38 0.25
N GLY A 431 22.11 -16.36 0.57
CA GLY A 431 23.43 -16.52 0.00
C GLY A 431 24.32 -15.30 0.23
N ASP A 432 24.72 -14.67 -0.88
CA ASP A 432 25.55 -13.46 -0.90
C ASP A 432 24.74 -12.15 -0.97
N ALA A 433 23.40 -12.22 -1.04
CA ALA A 433 22.54 -11.06 -0.95
C ALA A 433 22.48 -10.53 0.49
N GLN A 434 22.63 -9.22 0.63
CA GLN A 434 22.60 -8.51 1.91
C GLN A 434 21.49 -7.46 1.88
N ALA A 435 20.74 -7.26 2.97
CA ALA A 435 19.75 -6.18 3.03
C ALA A 435 19.65 -5.52 4.40
N GLU A 436 19.07 -4.32 4.41
CA GLU A 436 18.68 -3.59 5.63
C GLU A 436 17.33 -4.08 6.18
N LYS A 437 16.45 -4.57 5.32
CA LYS A 437 15.10 -5.06 5.67
C LYS A 437 14.89 -6.45 5.10
N VAL A 438 14.32 -7.38 5.87
CA VAL A 438 13.95 -8.72 5.41
C VAL A 438 12.48 -9.00 5.75
N MET A 439 11.65 -9.36 4.76
CA MET A 439 10.21 -9.58 4.97
C MET A 439 9.73 -10.92 4.39
N ILE A 440 9.24 -11.83 5.23
CA ILE A 440 8.82 -13.19 4.85
C ILE A 440 7.30 -13.29 5.00
N GLN A 441 6.56 -13.10 3.91
CA GLN A 441 5.10 -12.85 3.95
C GLN A 441 4.30 -13.93 3.22
N ASP A 442 3.06 -14.20 3.63
CA ASP A 442 2.11 -15.06 2.88
C ASP A 442 2.70 -16.40 2.41
N ASN A 443 3.47 -17.05 3.27
CA ASN A 443 4.12 -18.34 3.02
C ASN A 443 3.42 -19.45 3.82
N PRO A 444 2.23 -19.93 3.39
CA PRO A 444 1.37 -20.81 4.18
C PRO A 444 1.98 -22.20 4.45
N GLU A 445 3.02 -22.58 3.71
CA GLU A 445 3.71 -23.86 3.83
C GLU A 445 4.99 -23.80 4.69
N LEU A 446 5.43 -22.61 5.13
CA LEU A 446 6.68 -22.44 5.90
C LEU A 446 6.57 -23.07 7.30
N ILE A 447 7.43 -24.05 7.58
CA ILE A 447 7.45 -24.87 8.80
C ILE A 447 8.68 -24.58 9.68
N SER A 448 9.78 -24.09 9.11
CA SER A 448 11.01 -23.87 9.88
C SER A 448 11.89 -22.76 9.33
N ILE A 449 12.62 -22.11 10.23
CA ILE A 449 13.64 -21.09 9.91
C ILE A 449 14.90 -21.49 10.65
N ASP A 450 16.00 -21.72 9.91
CA ASP A 450 17.31 -21.92 10.51
C ASP A 450 17.78 -20.60 11.12
N LYS A 451 18.26 -20.62 12.36
CA LYS A 451 18.72 -19.41 13.07
C LYS A 451 19.86 -18.65 12.39
N THR A 452 20.51 -19.25 11.39
CA THR A 452 21.56 -18.65 10.56
C THR A 452 21.09 -18.36 9.13
N PHE A 453 19.78 -18.26 8.86
CA PHE A 453 19.26 -17.99 7.51
C PHE A 453 19.74 -16.67 6.91
N LEU A 454 20.00 -15.65 7.74
CA LEU A 454 20.61 -14.38 7.32
C LEU A 454 22.11 -14.50 7.01
N GLY A 455 22.76 -15.57 7.45
CA GLY A 455 24.20 -15.80 7.25
C GLY A 455 25.05 -14.72 7.90
N ALA A 456 25.91 -14.06 7.11
CA ALA A 456 26.89 -13.09 7.60
C ALA A 456 26.39 -11.63 7.67
N GLN A 457 25.15 -11.36 7.24
CA GLN A 457 24.61 -9.99 7.10
C GLN A 457 23.93 -9.44 8.37
N THR A 458 24.03 -10.14 9.50
CA THR A 458 23.23 -9.89 10.72
C THR A 458 23.34 -8.45 11.23
N ASP A 459 24.52 -7.84 11.08
CA ASP A 459 24.83 -6.50 11.58
C ASP A 459 24.20 -5.37 10.75
N LEU A 460 23.57 -5.68 9.60
CA LEU A 460 22.91 -4.71 8.70
C LEU A 460 21.38 -4.65 8.88
N ILE A 461 20.78 -5.63 9.54
CA ILE A 461 19.32 -5.83 9.54
C ILE A 461 18.65 -4.87 10.52
N HIS A 462 18.05 -3.81 9.99
CA HIS A 462 17.24 -2.85 10.73
C HIS A 462 15.76 -3.29 10.89
N ARG A 463 15.24 -4.08 9.95
CA ARG A 463 13.85 -4.61 10.02
C ARG A 463 13.77 -6.08 9.64
N LEU A 464 13.04 -6.87 10.44
CA LEU A 464 12.73 -8.26 10.15
C LEU A 464 11.23 -8.51 10.34
N ASP A 465 10.54 -8.83 9.25
CA ASP A 465 9.12 -9.16 9.22
C ASP A 465 8.94 -10.63 8.81
N ILE A 466 8.05 -11.35 9.51
CA ILE A 466 7.61 -12.71 9.19
C ILE A 466 6.09 -12.74 9.40
N THR A 467 5.31 -12.69 8.33
CA THR A 467 3.86 -12.50 8.39
C THR A 467 3.12 -13.63 7.65
N ASN A 468 1.96 -14.06 8.17
CA ASN A 468 1.09 -15.06 7.52
C ASN A 468 1.81 -16.38 7.16
N ALA A 469 2.61 -16.90 8.08
CA ALA A 469 3.31 -18.19 7.97
C ALA A 469 2.76 -19.24 8.97
N PRO A 470 1.46 -19.60 8.94
CA PRO A 470 0.74 -20.30 10.02
C PRO A 470 1.24 -21.71 10.39
N LYS A 471 2.19 -22.28 9.65
CA LYS A 471 2.77 -23.60 9.93
C LYS A 471 4.13 -23.54 10.65
N LEU A 472 4.70 -22.35 10.87
CA LEU A 472 6.05 -22.20 11.43
C LEU A 472 6.15 -22.76 12.86
N GLY A 473 5.14 -22.53 13.71
CA GLY A 473 4.94 -23.23 14.99
C GLY A 473 5.92 -22.92 16.12
N SER A 474 7.17 -22.55 15.80
CA SER A 474 8.26 -22.20 16.71
C SER A 474 9.27 -21.26 16.04
N PHE A 475 9.93 -20.40 16.83
CA PHE A 475 10.96 -19.46 16.38
C PHE A 475 12.17 -19.52 17.32
N ASP A 476 13.40 -19.51 16.79
CA ASP A 476 14.62 -19.54 17.61
C ASP A 476 15.03 -18.11 18.00
N TRP A 477 14.47 -17.64 19.11
CA TRP A 477 14.74 -16.32 19.69
C TRP A 477 16.22 -15.99 19.90
N SER A 478 17.12 -16.99 19.95
CA SER A 478 18.56 -16.73 20.10
C SER A 478 19.18 -16.05 18.88
N MET A 479 18.56 -16.12 17.69
CA MET A 479 19.07 -15.42 16.50
C MET A 479 19.11 -13.90 16.68
N LEU A 480 18.22 -13.34 17.52
CA LEU A 480 18.15 -11.90 17.75
C LEU A 480 19.43 -11.36 18.42
N GLU A 481 20.23 -12.20 19.11
CA GLU A 481 21.55 -11.83 19.66
C GLU A 481 22.52 -11.29 18.60
N THR A 482 22.33 -11.66 17.33
CA THR A 482 23.23 -11.27 16.23
C THR A 482 22.77 -10.02 15.47
N LEU A 483 21.49 -9.62 15.59
CA LEU A 483 20.91 -8.55 14.77
C LEU A 483 21.12 -7.16 15.39
N SER A 484 22.37 -6.77 15.66
CA SER A 484 22.70 -5.64 16.55
C SER A 484 22.06 -4.29 16.22
N ASP A 485 21.62 -4.08 14.97
CA ASP A 485 21.02 -2.84 14.47
C ASP A 485 19.50 -2.95 14.23
N LEU A 486 18.85 -4.01 14.75
CA LEU A 486 17.42 -4.27 14.58
C LEU A 486 16.56 -3.25 15.34
N HIS A 487 15.78 -2.46 14.59
CA HIS A 487 14.84 -1.46 15.09
C HIS A 487 13.39 -1.99 15.08
N THR A 488 13.00 -2.74 14.06
CA THR A 488 11.62 -3.20 13.85
C THR A 488 11.57 -4.72 13.71
N PHE A 489 10.74 -5.38 14.53
CA PHE A 489 10.51 -6.83 14.46
C PHE A 489 9.01 -7.13 14.38
N VAL A 490 8.60 -7.82 13.31
CA VAL A 490 7.21 -8.24 13.08
C VAL A 490 7.19 -9.76 12.93
N LEU A 491 6.44 -10.46 13.77
CA LEU A 491 6.23 -11.90 13.65
C LEU A 491 4.75 -12.16 13.85
N THR A 492 3.94 -12.07 12.80
CA THR A 492 2.47 -12.09 12.89
C THR A 492 1.84 -13.23 12.11
N GLY A 493 0.74 -13.80 12.61
CA GLY A 493 0.03 -14.90 11.93
C GLY A 493 0.92 -16.13 11.62
N SER A 494 1.99 -16.33 12.40
CA SER A 494 3.04 -17.32 12.15
C SER A 494 2.76 -18.67 12.83
N GLY A 495 1.65 -18.78 13.55
CA GLY A 495 1.27 -20.01 14.25
C GLY A 495 2.23 -20.42 15.38
N ILE A 496 3.17 -19.56 15.79
CA ILE A 496 4.06 -19.86 16.91
C ILE A 496 3.26 -20.12 18.19
N THR A 497 3.74 -21.08 18.98
CA THR A 497 3.03 -21.56 20.17
C THR A 497 3.68 -21.18 21.50
N THR A 498 4.91 -20.66 21.47
CA THR A 498 5.70 -20.35 22.67
C THR A 498 6.56 -19.12 22.48
N LEU A 499 6.64 -18.29 23.52
CA LEU A 499 7.71 -17.31 23.72
C LEU A 499 8.73 -17.86 24.74
N THR A 500 9.91 -17.24 24.78
CA THR A 500 10.95 -17.56 25.77
C THR A 500 11.18 -16.39 26.72
N SER A 501 11.69 -16.68 27.93
CA SER A 501 12.10 -15.62 28.86
C SER A 501 13.40 -14.96 28.42
N ASP A 502 13.60 -13.72 28.85
CA ASP A 502 14.83 -12.94 28.61
C ASP A 502 15.24 -12.84 27.12
N ILE A 503 14.25 -12.76 26.21
CA ILE A 503 14.46 -12.67 24.75
C ILE A 503 15.56 -11.62 24.45
N PRO A 504 16.58 -11.96 23.65
CA PRO A 504 17.74 -11.10 23.41
C PRO A 504 17.42 -9.97 22.42
N TRP A 505 16.43 -9.16 22.76
CA TRP A 505 16.15 -7.90 22.11
C TRP A 505 17.39 -7.00 22.12
N GLN A 506 17.60 -6.36 20.97
CA GLN A 506 18.73 -5.48 20.76
C GLN A 506 18.43 -4.09 21.30
N ALA A 507 19.47 -3.35 21.64
CA ALA A 507 19.28 -2.03 22.26
C ALA A 507 18.48 -1.09 21.35
N ALA A 508 18.66 -1.19 20.02
CA ALA A 508 17.99 -0.35 19.02
C ALA A 508 16.50 -0.67 18.78
N ILE A 509 15.96 -1.78 19.30
CA ILE A 509 14.57 -2.17 19.00
C ILE A 509 13.59 -1.11 19.51
N ASN A 510 12.72 -0.62 18.63
CA ASN A 510 11.71 0.39 18.91
C ASN A 510 10.27 -0.08 18.64
N TYR A 511 10.08 -1.05 17.73
CA TYR A 511 8.78 -1.59 17.37
C TYR A 511 8.80 -3.12 17.37
N ILE A 512 7.87 -3.74 18.09
CA ILE A 512 7.66 -5.19 18.14
C ILE A 512 6.19 -5.48 17.86
N ASP A 513 5.90 -6.41 16.95
CA ASP A 513 4.53 -6.89 16.69
C ASP A 513 4.50 -8.42 16.65
N LEU A 514 3.68 -9.00 17.54
CA LEU A 514 3.47 -10.44 17.71
C LEU A 514 1.99 -10.84 17.49
N SER A 515 1.21 -9.98 16.83
CA SER A 515 -0.23 -10.16 16.63
C SER A 515 -0.60 -11.42 15.82
N ASN A 516 -1.84 -11.89 15.95
CA ASN A 516 -2.39 -13.06 15.26
C ASN A 516 -1.68 -14.39 15.58
N ASN A 517 -0.85 -14.46 16.63
CA ASN A 517 -0.26 -15.71 17.11
C ASN A 517 -1.11 -16.32 18.23
N ASN A 518 -2.34 -16.71 17.89
CA ASN A 518 -3.27 -17.35 18.81
C ASN A 518 -2.81 -18.71 19.38
N GLY A 519 -1.67 -19.24 18.93
CA GLY A 519 -0.99 -20.39 19.53
C GLY A 519 -0.25 -20.08 20.84
N ILE A 520 0.12 -18.81 21.08
CA ILE A 520 0.85 -18.39 22.29
C ILE A 520 -0.09 -18.37 23.49
N THR A 521 0.00 -19.38 24.36
CA THR A 521 -0.77 -19.45 25.60
C THR A 521 -0.10 -18.77 26.80
N GLU A 522 1.14 -18.31 26.65
CA GLU A 522 1.91 -17.71 27.77
C GLU A 522 2.95 -16.69 27.27
N ILE A 523 2.98 -15.52 27.91
CA ILE A 523 4.10 -14.57 27.87
C ILE A 523 4.92 -14.79 29.15
N PRO A 524 6.17 -15.30 29.06
CA PRO A 524 6.99 -15.62 30.21
C PRO A 524 7.70 -14.39 30.79
N ALA A 525 8.24 -14.52 31.99
CA ALA A 525 8.97 -13.46 32.69
C ALA A 525 10.10 -12.83 31.86
N ASN A 526 10.27 -11.52 32.00
CA ASN A 526 11.28 -10.69 31.34
C ASN A 526 11.26 -10.72 29.79
N ALA A 527 10.17 -11.16 29.14
CA ALA A 527 10.12 -11.33 27.69
C ALA A 527 10.54 -10.06 26.91
N PHE A 528 10.23 -8.86 27.40
CA PHE A 528 10.57 -7.58 26.75
C PHE A 528 11.64 -6.76 27.48
N LYS A 529 12.22 -7.29 28.57
CA LYS A 529 13.09 -6.53 29.48
C LYS A 529 14.35 -5.92 28.84
N LYS A 530 14.87 -6.54 27.78
CA LYS A 530 16.07 -6.08 27.06
C LYS A 530 15.78 -5.02 25.99
N ALA A 531 14.51 -4.76 25.67
CA ALA A 531 14.08 -3.78 24.68
C ALA A 531 14.18 -2.33 25.22
N THR A 532 15.42 -1.88 25.43
CA THR A 532 15.77 -0.64 26.14
C THR A 532 15.38 0.66 25.41
N HIS A 533 15.03 0.60 24.13
CA HIS A 533 14.51 1.74 23.36
C HIS A 533 13.12 1.46 22.76
N LEU A 534 12.37 0.50 23.33
CA LEU A 534 11.04 0.17 22.87
C LEU A 534 10.14 1.41 22.91
N ALA A 535 9.37 1.62 21.84
CA ALA A 535 8.38 2.69 21.70
C ALA A 535 6.97 2.12 21.45
N SER A 536 6.85 0.91 20.87
CA SER A 536 5.57 0.24 20.64
C SER A 536 5.69 -1.29 20.72
N LEU A 537 4.74 -1.93 21.40
CA LEU A 537 4.51 -3.38 21.40
C LEU A 537 3.06 -3.67 21.00
N THR A 538 2.88 -4.47 19.95
CA THR A 538 1.57 -4.88 19.43
C THR A 538 1.38 -6.38 19.61
N MET A 539 0.27 -6.77 20.23
CA MET A 539 -0.12 -8.15 20.51
C MET A 539 -1.64 -8.27 20.36
N ASN A 540 -2.13 -8.14 19.13
CA ASN A 540 -3.56 -8.26 18.82
C ASN A 540 -3.95 -9.70 18.47
N ASP A 541 -5.21 -10.06 18.68
CA ASP A 541 -5.79 -11.38 18.34
C ASP A 541 -5.00 -12.57 18.92
N MET A 542 -4.52 -12.38 20.15
CA MET A 542 -3.77 -13.37 20.93
C MET A 542 -4.67 -14.50 21.42
N ASN A 543 -4.06 -15.56 21.98
CA ASN A 543 -4.84 -16.65 22.57
C ASN A 543 -5.79 -16.11 23.65
N LYS A 544 -7.04 -16.55 23.61
CA LYS A 544 -8.09 -16.14 24.54
C LYS A 544 -7.79 -16.49 26.01
N ASP A 545 -7.02 -17.54 26.23
CA ASP A 545 -6.63 -18.09 27.55
C ASP A 545 -5.15 -17.79 27.85
N ILE A 546 -4.60 -16.68 27.33
CA ILE A 546 -3.18 -16.32 27.47
C ILE A 546 -2.81 -15.94 28.91
N ALA A 547 -1.70 -16.48 29.41
CA ALA A 547 -1.13 -16.13 30.71
C ALA A 547 0.00 -15.09 30.58
N LEU A 548 -0.15 -13.92 31.19
CA LEU A 548 0.92 -12.94 31.40
C LEU A 548 1.57 -13.22 32.75
N ARG A 549 2.76 -13.84 32.73
CA ARG A 549 3.52 -14.18 33.95
C ARG A 549 4.07 -12.95 34.66
N SER A 550 4.49 -13.14 35.91
CA SER A 550 5.36 -12.25 36.67
C SER A 550 6.45 -11.65 35.77
N LYS A 551 6.46 -10.32 35.66
CA LYS A 551 7.41 -9.51 34.86
C LYS A 551 7.40 -9.79 33.35
N ALA A 552 6.33 -10.38 32.80
CA ALA A 552 6.18 -10.65 31.37
C ALA A 552 6.34 -9.38 30.51
N LEU A 553 5.67 -8.30 30.92
CA LEU A 553 5.64 -6.99 30.28
C LEU A 553 6.59 -5.98 30.95
N GLN A 554 7.58 -6.46 31.72
CA GLN A 554 8.62 -5.59 32.27
C GLN A 554 9.45 -4.98 31.14
N ILE A 555 9.49 -3.65 31.12
CA ILE A 555 10.31 -2.83 30.22
C ILE A 555 11.43 -2.12 30.97
N THR A 556 12.36 -1.54 30.20
CA THR A 556 13.52 -0.76 30.71
C THR A 556 13.79 0.49 29.85
N THR A 557 12.80 0.91 29.05
CA THR A 557 12.89 2.03 28.10
C THR A 557 12.35 3.32 28.72
N THR A 558 13.12 4.41 28.66
CA THR A 558 12.70 5.73 29.14
C THR A 558 11.71 6.45 28.19
N GLN A 559 11.22 5.77 27.14
CA GLN A 559 10.45 6.40 26.05
C GLN A 559 8.93 6.35 26.22
N LEU A 560 8.42 5.89 27.37
CA LEU A 560 6.98 5.75 27.64
C LEU A 560 6.24 4.98 26.51
N PRO A 561 6.60 3.71 26.25
CA PRO A 561 6.09 2.96 25.10
C PRO A 561 4.58 2.73 25.10
N HIS A 562 4.03 2.51 23.90
CA HIS A 562 2.64 2.10 23.68
C HIS A 562 2.51 0.57 23.74
N LEU A 563 1.51 0.06 24.45
CA LEU A 563 1.09 -1.34 24.42
C LEU A 563 -0.30 -1.47 23.81
N PHE A 564 -0.39 -2.23 22.71
CA PHE A 564 -1.65 -2.68 22.11
C PHE A 564 -1.81 -4.17 22.39
N PHE A 565 -2.88 -4.57 23.09
CA PHE A 565 -3.10 -5.96 23.49
C PHE A 565 -4.57 -6.38 23.36
N THR A 566 -4.87 -7.34 22.47
CA THR A 566 -6.21 -7.93 22.41
C THR A 566 -6.13 -9.46 22.36
N THR A 567 -7.10 -10.12 23.00
CA THR A 567 -7.26 -11.56 22.95
C THR A 567 -8.50 -11.92 22.13
N LEU A 568 -8.49 -13.12 21.54
CA LEU A 568 -9.70 -13.69 20.95
C LEU A 568 -10.87 -13.74 21.98
N PRO A 569 -12.14 -13.73 21.52
CA PRO A 569 -13.31 -13.82 22.40
C PRO A 569 -13.37 -15.07 23.29
N ASP A 570 -14.18 -14.99 24.35
CA ASP A 570 -14.63 -16.11 25.19
C ASP A 570 -13.54 -16.93 25.90
N GLY A 571 -12.42 -16.32 26.30
CA GLY A 571 -11.35 -16.98 27.08
C GLY A 571 -11.22 -16.47 28.50
N GLN A 572 -10.20 -16.95 29.21
CA GLN A 572 -9.80 -16.48 30.53
C GLN A 572 -8.30 -16.17 30.53
N SER A 573 -7.95 -14.94 30.11
CA SER A 573 -6.58 -14.43 30.20
C SER A 573 -6.16 -14.28 31.66
N VAL A 574 -5.02 -14.84 32.05
CA VAL A 574 -4.50 -14.77 33.43
C VAL A 574 -3.38 -13.75 33.49
N ILE A 575 -3.53 -12.69 34.27
CA ILE A 575 -2.48 -11.67 34.46
C ILE A 575 -2.00 -11.74 35.91
N GLU A 576 -0.73 -12.10 36.10
CA GLU A 576 -0.11 -12.17 37.44
C GLU A 576 0.18 -10.76 37.99
N ASP A 577 0.15 -10.60 39.32
CA ASP A 577 0.13 -9.29 40.00
C ASP A 577 1.32 -8.38 39.64
N ASP A 578 2.50 -8.92 39.32
CA ASP A 578 3.66 -8.15 38.88
C ASP A 578 3.98 -8.33 37.39
N ALA A 579 2.98 -8.62 36.54
CA ALA A 579 3.17 -8.84 35.10
C ALA A 579 3.85 -7.66 34.38
N PHE A 580 3.57 -6.42 34.78
CA PHE A 580 4.23 -5.21 34.24
C PHE A 580 5.62 -4.94 34.86
N GLY A 581 6.04 -5.73 35.85
CA GLY A 581 7.30 -5.58 36.56
C GLY A 581 7.22 -4.62 37.75
N ASP A 582 8.40 -4.20 38.21
CA ASP A 582 8.51 -3.24 39.32
C ASP A 582 8.30 -1.81 38.80
N VAL A 583 7.04 -1.39 38.79
CA VAL A 583 6.62 -0.04 38.38
C VAL A 583 6.88 1.02 39.44
N SER A 584 7.23 0.64 40.68
CA SER A 584 7.44 1.60 41.79
C SER A 584 8.73 2.42 41.64
N GLY A 585 9.77 1.82 41.07
CA GLY A 585 11.05 2.48 40.75
C GLY A 585 11.49 2.32 39.29
N GLY A 586 10.60 1.84 38.41
CA GLY A 586 10.91 1.48 37.03
C GLY A 586 10.32 2.40 35.96
N GLU A 587 10.63 2.06 34.71
CA GLU A 587 10.05 2.67 33.52
C GLU A 587 8.59 2.20 33.29
N LEU A 588 7.74 3.11 32.79
CA LEU A 588 6.31 2.86 32.60
C LEU A 588 5.93 2.76 31.13
N TRP A 589 4.89 1.98 30.86
CA TRP A 589 4.18 2.03 29.59
C TRP A 589 3.47 3.38 29.51
N GLY A 590 3.74 4.19 28.48
CA GLY A 590 3.09 5.50 28.33
C GLY A 590 1.61 5.38 28.01
N PHE A 591 1.25 4.36 27.23
CA PHE A 591 -0.12 4.16 26.77
C PHE A 591 -0.50 2.69 26.77
N LEU A 592 -1.73 2.40 27.20
CA LEU A 592 -2.32 1.07 27.19
C LEU A 592 -3.65 1.09 26.42
N GLU A 593 -3.72 0.30 25.35
CA GLU A 593 -4.95 0.05 24.59
C GLU A 593 -5.18 -1.45 24.47
N GLY A 594 -6.35 -1.95 24.86
CA GLY A 594 -6.59 -3.39 24.79
C GLY A 594 -7.96 -3.89 25.20
N GLN A 595 -8.18 -5.19 24.99
CA GLN A 595 -9.34 -5.92 25.52
C GLN A 595 -8.84 -6.92 26.56
N PHE A 596 -9.37 -6.82 27.78
CA PHE A 596 -8.99 -7.69 28.89
C PHE A 596 -10.25 -8.42 29.40
N MET A 597 -10.12 -9.72 29.70
CA MET A 597 -11.24 -10.47 30.28
C MET A 597 -11.58 -9.96 31.68
N ASP A 598 -10.53 -9.95 32.51
CA ASP A 598 -10.52 -9.43 33.87
C ASP A 598 -9.56 -8.23 33.92
N PHE A 599 -9.64 -7.41 34.97
CA PHE A 599 -8.72 -6.29 35.18
C PHE A 599 -8.02 -6.44 36.55
N PRO A 600 -7.07 -7.39 36.69
CA PRO A 600 -6.58 -7.81 38.01
C PRO A 600 -5.91 -6.68 38.77
N GLU A 601 -6.36 -6.51 40.02
CA GLU A 601 -5.95 -5.42 40.90
C GLU A 601 -4.43 -5.28 41.00
N GLY A 602 -3.72 -6.36 41.36
CA GLY A 602 -2.27 -6.30 41.56
C GLY A 602 -1.52 -5.75 40.34
N ALA A 603 -1.89 -6.20 39.14
CA ALA A 603 -1.23 -5.83 37.90
C ALA A 603 -1.49 -4.36 37.49
N PHE A 604 -2.74 -3.89 37.57
CA PHE A 604 -3.12 -2.58 37.06
C PHE A 604 -3.09 -1.46 38.12
N ARG A 605 -3.37 -1.75 39.40
CA ARG A 605 -3.39 -0.75 40.47
C ARG A 605 -2.01 -0.17 40.72
N LEU A 606 -0.97 -1.00 40.72
CA LEU A 606 0.43 -0.56 40.83
C LEU A 606 0.83 0.34 39.65
N LEU A 607 0.39 -0.01 38.43
CA LEU A 607 0.70 0.75 37.22
C LEU A 607 0.00 2.12 37.22
N LEU A 608 -1.28 2.16 37.60
CA LEU A 608 -2.01 3.43 37.80
C LEU A 608 -1.40 4.29 38.90
N LYS A 609 -1.01 3.70 40.04
CA LYS A 609 -0.31 4.44 41.10
C LYS A 609 0.96 5.10 40.57
N SER A 610 1.81 4.38 39.84
CA SER A 610 3.05 4.96 39.32
C SER A 610 2.82 6.05 38.27
N HIS A 611 1.71 6.01 37.52
CA HIS A 611 1.30 7.12 36.64
C HIS A 611 0.79 8.35 37.41
N PHE A 612 0.06 8.11 38.50
CA PHE A 612 -0.44 9.12 39.44
C PHE A 612 0.73 9.84 40.13
N ASP A 613 1.64 9.07 40.76
CA ASP A 613 2.86 9.56 41.43
C ASP A 613 3.78 10.38 40.49
N LYS A 614 3.76 10.08 39.19
CA LYS A 614 4.54 10.79 38.16
C LYS A 614 3.76 11.89 37.41
N TYR A 615 2.54 12.20 37.84
CA TYR A 615 1.64 13.18 37.22
C TYR A 615 1.49 13.01 35.69
N SER A 616 1.48 11.75 35.23
CA SER A 616 1.41 11.40 33.80
C SER A 616 0.09 11.87 33.22
N GLN A 617 0.06 12.61 32.11
CA GLN A 617 -1.17 13.26 31.61
C GLN A 617 -2.26 12.29 31.14
N GLU A 618 -1.88 11.16 30.54
CA GLU A 618 -2.76 10.19 29.88
C GLU A 618 -2.12 8.79 30.01
N PHE A 619 -2.91 7.72 30.18
CA PHE A 619 -2.39 6.34 30.20
C PHE A 619 -3.31 5.35 29.45
N ILE A 620 -4.56 5.16 29.91
CA ILE A 620 -5.55 4.31 29.22
C ILE A 620 -6.38 5.17 28.26
N ILE A 621 -5.72 5.69 27.23
CA ILE A 621 -6.40 6.44 26.15
C ILE A 621 -6.29 5.66 24.84
N PRO A 622 -7.31 4.84 24.52
CA PRO A 622 -7.37 4.10 23.27
C PRO A 622 -7.54 5.06 22.10
N LYS A 623 -6.70 4.91 21.07
CA LYS A 623 -6.84 5.66 19.81
C LYS A 623 -7.95 5.09 18.93
N ASN A 624 -8.27 3.80 19.05
CA ASN A 624 -9.18 3.09 18.14
C ASN A 624 -10.33 2.32 18.85
N GLY A 625 -10.65 2.61 20.12
CA GLY A 625 -11.69 1.86 20.81
C GLY A 625 -11.98 2.29 22.24
N LYS A 626 -12.27 1.30 23.09
CA LYS A 626 -12.45 1.42 24.54
C LYS A 626 -11.80 0.18 25.17
N THR A 627 -11.12 0.34 26.28
CA THR A 627 -10.61 -0.76 27.10
C THR A 627 -11.79 -1.50 27.72
N GLN A 628 -12.15 -2.63 27.12
CA GLN A 628 -13.27 -3.44 27.57
C GLN A 628 -12.82 -4.43 28.64
N VAL A 629 -13.56 -4.44 29.75
CA VAL A 629 -13.50 -5.45 30.81
C VAL A 629 -14.77 -6.29 30.67
N ARG A 630 -14.64 -7.60 30.45
CA ARG A 630 -15.80 -8.47 30.18
C ARG A 630 -16.49 -8.96 31.44
N ASP A 631 -15.75 -9.43 32.44
CA ASP A 631 -16.34 -9.76 33.74
C ASP A 631 -16.20 -8.61 34.73
N CYS A 632 -17.26 -7.81 34.84
CA CYS A 632 -17.42 -6.79 35.87
C CYS A 632 -18.31 -7.23 37.04
N SER A 633 -18.69 -8.51 37.10
CA SER A 633 -19.34 -9.09 38.28
C SER A 633 -18.29 -9.60 39.27
N ASN A 634 -18.66 -9.78 40.54
CA ASN A 634 -17.78 -10.35 41.57
C ASN A 634 -16.55 -9.48 41.95
N CYS A 635 -16.70 -8.15 41.96
CA CYS A 635 -15.70 -7.20 42.50
C CYS A 635 -14.34 -7.12 41.76
N SER A 636 -14.19 -7.77 40.60
CA SER A 636 -12.96 -7.76 39.78
C SER A 636 -12.43 -6.35 39.45
N ILE A 637 -13.35 -5.41 39.23
CA ILE A 637 -13.10 -4.02 38.83
C ILE A 637 -13.40 -3.01 39.96
N SER A 638 -13.93 -3.46 41.11
CA SER A 638 -14.42 -2.54 42.15
C SER A 638 -13.30 -1.73 42.80
N TRP A 639 -12.07 -2.24 42.81
CA TRP A 639 -10.90 -1.50 43.26
C TRP A 639 -10.69 -0.20 42.45
N LEU A 640 -10.91 -0.22 41.13
CA LEU A 640 -10.75 0.96 40.26
C LEU A 640 -11.81 2.02 40.56
N TYR A 641 -13.05 1.58 40.81
CA TYR A 641 -14.15 2.44 41.24
C TYR A 641 -13.85 3.06 42.62
N ASN A 642 -13.56 2.22 43.61
CA ASN A 642 -13.34 2.64 44.99
C ASN A 642 -12.09 3.54 45.14
N ASP A 643 -11.01 3.26 44.41
CA ASP A 643 -9.84 4.14 44.36
C ASP A 643 -10.15 5.50 43.73
N ALA A 644 -10.88 5.53 42.62
CA ALA A 644 -11.25 6.80 41.99
C ALA A 644 -12.12 7.65 42.94
N PHE A 645 -13.05 7.06 43.67
CA PHE A 645 -13.85 7.79 44.67
C PHE A 645 -13.04 8.24 45.89
N ARG A 646 -11.96 7.53 46.26
CA ARG A 646 -11.12 7.83 47.43
C ARG A 646 -9.98 8.81 47.15
N PHE A 647 -9.35 8.70 45.98
CA PHE A 647 -8.10 9.39 45.61
C PHE A 647 -8.28 10.39 44.44
N GLY A 648 -9.52 10.73 44.10
CA GLY A 648 -9.84 11.79 43.14
C GLY A 648 -10.37 11.26 41.82
N ARG A 649 -11.69 11.33 41.64
CA ARG A 649 -12.39 10.74 40.48
C ARG A 649 -11.95 11.39 39.17
N ASP A 650 -11.75 12.70 39.19
CA ASP A 650 -11.30 13.47 38.02
C ASP A 650 -9.83 13.18 37.66
N GLU A 651 -8.98 12.85 38.63
CA GLU A 651 -7.58 12.49 38.39
C GLU A 651 -7.46 11.06 37.83
N TYR A 652 -8.28 10.13 38.35
CA TYR A 652 -8.44 8.80 37.74
C TYR A 652 -8.97 8.88 36.31
N LYS A 653 -10.01 9.68 36.05
CA LYS A 653 -10.51 9.95 34.68
C LYS A 653 -9.45 10.58 33.78
N ARG A 654 -8.58 11.44 34.30
CA ARG A 654 -7.48 12.03 33.53
C ARG A 654 -6.51 10.94 33.04
N LEU A 655 -6.21 9.96 33.88
CA LEU A 655 -5.36 8.81 33.54
C LEU A 655 -6.05 7.76 32.66
N VAL A 656 -7.28 7.37 33.01
CA VAL A 656 -7.96 6.22 32.40
C VAL A 656 -9.08 6.56 31.42
N GLY A 657 -9.46 7.84 31.30
CA GLY A 657 -10.51 8.40 30.46
C GLY A 657 -11.95 8.18 30.95
N ASP A 658 -12.83 9.18 30.75
CA ASP A 658 -14.24 9.15 31.18
C ASP A 658 -15.04 7.94 30.68
N GLU A 659 -14.82 7.57 29.41
CA GLU A 659 -15.55 6.48 28.73
C GLU A 659 -14.63 5.33 28.27
N ASN A 660 -13.38 5.33 28.72
CA ASN A 660 -12.32 4.53 28.12
C ASN A 660 -12.15 3.16 28.79
N VAL A 661 -12.47 3.01 30.08
CA VAL A 661 -12.61 1.69 30.73
C VAL A 661 -14.11 1.36 30.85
N VAL A 662 -14.56 0.33 30.12
CA VAL A 662 -15.98 -0.03 30.00
C VAL A 662 -16.22 -1.48 30.39
N CYS A 663 -17.23 -1.67 31.22
CA CYS A 663 -17.83 -2.97 31.52
C CYS A 663 -18.81 -3.38 30.42
N GLU A 664 -18.62 -4.57 29.85
CA GLU A 664 -19.51 -5.08 28.81
C GLU A 664 -20.96 -5.19 29.32
N GLY A 665 -21.89 -4.54 28.61
CA GLY A 665 -23.31 -4.51 28.99
C GLY A 665 -23.72 -3.49 30.07
N ILE A 666 -22.76 -2.85 30.75
CA ILE A 666 -23.03 -1.85 31.81
C ILE A 666 -22.69 -0.43 31.33
N GLY A 667 -21.49 -0.22 30.77
CA GLY A 667 -20.99 1.09 30.37
C GLY A 667 -19.67 1.47 31.07
N PRO A 668 -19.29 2.76 31.07
CA PRO A 668 -18.06 3.25 31.68
C PRO A 668 -18.00 2.96 33.19
N VAL A 669 -16.88 2.42 33.68
CA VAL A 669 -16.71 2.08 35.10
C VAL A 669 -16.83 3.32 35.98
N LEU A 670 -16.13 4.39 35.61
CA LEU A 670 -16.06 5.62 36.42
C LEU A 670 -17.25 6.56 36.24
N GLU A 671 -18.11 6.34 35.24
CA GLU A 671 -19.31 7.14 34.92
C GLU A 671 -20.56 6.27 34.73
N SER A 672 -20.64 5.14 35.46
CA SER A 672 -21.78 4.23 35.38
C SER A 672 -23.05 4.89 35.93
N SER A 673 -24.10 4.89 35.11
CA SER A 673 -25.45 5.32 35.49
C SER A 673 -26.34 4.16 35.98
N ASP A 674 -25.77 2.97 36.15
CA ASP A 674 -26.47 1.81 36.68
C ASP A 674 -26.36 1.80 38.22
N ASP A 675 -27.46 2.16 38.89
CA ASP A 675 -27.57 2.16 40.36
C ASP A 675 -27.25 0.78 40.98
N GLY A 676 -27.51 -0.32 40.25
CA GLY A 676 -27.23 -1.68 40.69
C GLY A 676 -25.74 -2.01 40.65
N PHE A 677 -25.06 -1.64 39.56
CA PHE A 677 -23.60 -1.74 39.46
C PHE A 677 -22.91 -0.89 40.54
N ASN A 678 -23.31 0.37 40.71
CA ASN A 678 -22.70 1.26 41.71
C ASN A 678 -22.87 0.69 43.13
N ALA A 679 -24.05 0.19 43.48
CA ALA A 679 -24.28 -0.47 44.77
C ALA A 679 -23.51 -1.79 44.94
N GLU A 680 -23.24 -2.54 43.86
CA GLU A 680 -22.38 -3.73 43.90
C GLU A 680 -20.91 -3.34 44.16
N MET A 681 -20.39 -2.30 43.47
CA MET A 681 -19.03 -1.80 43.67
C MET A 681 -18.80 -1.26 45.10
N GLU A 682 -19.82 -0.65 45.71
CA GLU A 682 -19.81 -0.17 47.11
C GLU A 682 -19.87 -1.29 48.17
N ASP A 683 -20.52 -2.43 47.89
CA ASP A 683 -20.60 -3.59 48.81
C ASP A 683 -19.35 -4.49 48.73
N CYS A 684 -18.54 -4.31 47.68
CA CYS A 684 -17.29 -5.05 47.49
C CYS A 684 -16.25 -4.74 48.58
N PRO A 685 -15.44 -5.74 49.01
CA PRO A 685 -14.37 -5.50 49.96
C PRO A 685 -13.34 -4.51 49.42
N VAL A 686 -13.19 -3.36 50.10
CA VAL A 686 -12.09 -2.44 49.81
C VAL A 686 -10.77 -3.09 50.21
N THR A 687 -9.91 -3.30 49.22
CA THR A 687 -8.50 -3.63 49.39
C THR A 687 -7.72 -2.32 49.57
N ASP A 688 -6.79 -2.26 50.52
CA ASP A 688 -5.97 -1.06 50.72
C ASP A 688 -5.03 -0.87 49.53
N MET A 689 -4.99 0.35 49.00
CA MET A 689 -3.98 0.74 48.00
C MET A 689 -2.60 0.68 48.68
N PRO A 690 -1.52 0.28 47.98
CA PRO A 690 -0.17 0.57 48.46
C PRO A 690 -0.01 2.10 48.50
N GLY A 691 -0.11 2.68 49.70
CA GLY A 691 -0.29 4.10 49.99
C GLY A 691 -1.11 4.31 51.28
N PRO A 692 -1.32 5.57 51.70
CA PRO A 692 -1.96 5.91 52.98
C PRO A 692 -3.27 5.16 53.26
N SER A 693 -3.35 4.51 54.44
CA SER A 693 -4.51 3.71 54.85
C SER A 693 -5.78 4.53 55.14
N GLU A 694 -5.70 5.86 55.19
CA GLU A 694 -6.83 6.80 55.28
C GLU A 694 -6.78 7.80 54.10
N ASN A 695 -7.83 8.59 53.84
CA ASN A 695 -7.79 9.64 52.81
C ASN A 695 -6.96 10.82 53.34
N PRO A 696 -5.80 11.17 52.74
CA PRO A 696 -4.93 12.24 53.25
C PRO A 696 -5.61 13.62 53.22
N CYS A 697 -6.63 13.81 52.40
CA CYS A 697 -7.38 15.06 52.32
C CYS A 697 -8.56 15.18 53.30
N GLU A 698 -8.86 14.14 54.12
CA GLU A 698 -10.00 14.16 55.02
C GLU A 698 -9.88 15.27 56.09
N GLY A 699 -10.72 16.30 55.97
CA GLY A 699 -10.77 17.44 56.88
C GLY A 699 -9.85 18.61 56.50
N HIS A 700 -9.23 18.59 55.32
CA HIS A 700 -8.31 19.63 54.84
C HIS A 700 -8.96 20.64 53.86
N GLY A 701 -10.02 20.27 53.12
CA GLY A 701 -10.62 21.09 52.06
C GLY A 701 -11.54 22.24 52.52
N ALA A 702 -11.89 22.29 53.81
CA ALA A 702 -12.81 23.31 54.34
C ALA A 702 -12.14 24.67 54.64
N SER A 703 -10.80 24.73 54.66
CA SER A 703 -10.03 25.95 54.91
C SER A 703 -9.69 26.66 53.62
N GLY A 704 -10.49 27.67 53.22
CA GLY A 704 -10.26 28.48 52.00
C GLY A 704 -9.02 29.39 52.02
N GLY A 705 -7.85 28.82 52.28
CA GLY A 705 -6.51 29.38 52.12
C GLY A 705 -5.93 29.05 50.74
N LEU A 706 -4.65 29.38 50.55
CA LEU A 706 -3.93 29.09 49.31
C LEU A 706 -3.17 27.76 49.48
N SER A 707 -3.42 26.82 48.56
CA SER A 707 -2.90 25.43 48.50
C SER A 707 -3.13 24.58 49.76
N ASP A 708 -4.22 23.80 49.76
CA ASP A 708 -4.45 22.69 50.69
C ASP A 708 -3.61 21.48 50.22
N THR A 709 -2.30 21.51 50.48
CA THR A 709 -1.37 20.41 50.14
C THR A 709 -0.92 19.66 51.39
N VAL A 710 -1.16 18.34 51.43
CA VAL A 710 -0.91 17.47 52.59
C VAL A 710 0.31 16.58 52.32
N PRO A 711 1.29 16.47 53.23
CA PRO A 711 2.41 15.56 53.06
C PRO A 711 1.94 14.10 52.96
N ASP A 712 2.59 13.33 52.09
CA ASP A 712 2.45 11.88 52.06
C ASP A 712 3.15 11.30 53.32
N ASP A 713 2.49 10.36 54.02
CA ASP A 713 2.97 9.79 55.28
C ASP A 713 3.83 8.53 55.09
N GLU A 714 3.83 7.95 53.89
CA GLU A 714 4.72 6.86 53.49
C GLU A 714 5.96 7.36 52.74
N ASP A 715 5.87 8.46 51.99
CA ASP A 715 7.01 9.10 51.30
C ASP A 715 7.12 10.61 51.57
N CYS A 716 8.11 11.01 52.38
CA CYS A 716 8.37 12.42 52.70
C CYS A 716 8.81 13.30 51.51
N HIS A 717 9.07 12.71 50.34
CA HIS A 717 9.33 13.44 49.10
C HIS A 717 8.04 13.80 48.35
N CYS A 718 6.89 13.21 48.70
CA CYS A 718 5.63 13.39 47.99
C CYS A 718 4.55 14.10 48.82
N PHE A 719 3.52 14.60 48.13
CA PHE A 719 2.40 15.31 48.73
C PHE A 719 1.15 15.27 47.86
N TYR A 720 -0.01 15.32 48.52
CA TYR A 720 -1.32 15.35 47.90
C TYR A 720 -1.84 16.78 47.77
N HIS A 721 -2.45 17.13 46.64
CA HIS A 721 -3.25 18.34 46.48
C HIS A 721 -4.70 18.01 46.83
N CYS A 722 -5.31 18.74 47.76
CA CYS A 722 -6.69 18.53 48.17
C CYS A 722 -7.63 19.57 47.54
N ASN A 723 -8.83 19.12 47.15
CA ASN A 723 -9.90 20.02 46.71
C ASN A 723 -10.81 20.42 47.90
N SER A 724 -11.77 21.33 47.63
CA SER A 724 -12.68 21.84 48.66
C SER A 724 -13.76 20.84 49.14
N LEU A 725 -13.70 19.58 48.70
CA LEU A 725 -14.61 18.49 49.07
C LEU A 725 -13.92 17.43 49.95
N ASP A 726 -12.70 17.72 50.45
CA ASP A 726 -11.84 16.78 51.17
C ASP A 726 -11.37 15.59 50.29
N GLU A 727 -11.39 15.74 48.97
CA GLU A 727 -10.91 14.73 48.01
C GLU A 727 -9.49 15.08 47.52
N VAL A 728 -8.68 14.07 47.23
CA VAL A 728 -7.42 14.25 46.50
C VAL A 728 -7.72 14.72 45.07
N SER A 729 -6.91 15.66 44.58
CA SER A 729 -7.02 16.31 43.26
C SER A 729 -5.73 16.28 42.44
N GLY A 730 -4.70 15.63 43.00
CA GLY A 730 -3.39 15.42 42.41
C GLY A 730 -2.42 14.92 43.48
N HIS A 731 -1.31 14.33 43.05
CA HIS A 731 -0.17 13.98 43.89
C HIS A 731 1.09 14.36 43.12
N ASP A 732 2.03 14.99 43.83
CA ASP A 732 3.28 15.47 43.27
C ASP A 732 4.42 14.98 44.17
N CYS A 733 5.53 14.60 43.54
CA CYS A 733 6.77 14.29 44.24
C CYS A 733 7.86 15.33 43.91
N CYS A 734 8.62 15.67 44.94
CA CYS A 734 9.75 16.58 44.86
C CYS A 734 10.91 15.99 44.04
N GLN A 735 11.74 16.87 43.46
CA GLN A 735 12.91 16.41 42.70
C GLN A 735 13.91 15.69 43.64
N PRO A 736 14.65 14.67 43.16
CA PRO A 736 15.61 13.93 43.98
C PRO A 736 16.59 14.85 44.72
N GLY A 737 16.72 14.70 46.04
CA GLY A 737 17.45 15.61 46.91
C GLY A 737 16.58 16.61 47.71
N LEU A 738 15.25 16.58 47.53
CA LEU A 738 14.29 17.48 48.16
C LEU A 738 13.10 16.71 48.76
N GLY A 739 12.71 17.04 50.00
CA GLY A 739 11.47 16.58 50.63
C GLY A 739 10.36 17.63 50.53
N TYR A 740 9.11 17.25 50.79
CA TYR A 740 7.99 18.20 50.87
C TYR A 740 7.86 18.81 52.27
N ASP A 741 7.87 20.15 52.35
CA ASP A 741 7.80 20.91 53.60
C ASP A 741 6.39 21.51 53.80
N HIS A 742 5.59 20.89 54.66
CA HIS A 742 4.24 21.40 54.97
C HIS A 742 4.24 22.76 55.72
N GLU A 743 5.35 23.19 56.32
CA GLU A 743 5.45 24.55 56.89
C GLU A 743 5.67 25.62 55.80
N ILE A 744 6.17 25.21 54.64
CA ILE A 744 6.48 26.05 53.48
C ILE A 744 5.95 25.36 52.20
N PRO A 745 4.61 25.22 52.03
CA PRO A 745 3.97 24.23 51.16
C PRO A 745 4.61 24.13 49.77
N GLY A 746 5.48 23.13 49.63
CA GLY A 746 6.39 22.96 48.51
C GLY A 746 7.68 22.25 48.90
N CYS A 747 8.55 22.03 47.92
CA CYS A 747 9.77 21.24 48.09
C CYS A 747 10.90 22.05 48.74
N ASN A 748 11.53 21.46 49.76
CA ASN A 748 12.67 22.00 50.50
C ASN A 748 13.79 20.93 50.53
N TRP A 749 15.01 21.31 50.93
CA TRP A 749 16.08 20.31 51.09
C TRP A 749 15.71 19.29 52.16
N GLU A 750 15.97 18.00 51.91
CA GLU A 750 15.71 16.89 52.85
C GLU A 750 16.23 17.18 54.26
N ASP A 751 17.33 17.94 54.39
CA ASP A 751 17.94 18.30 55.67
C ASP A 751 17.21 19.40 56.46
N GLN A 752 16.21 20.05 55.86
CA GLN A 752 15.30 21.00 56.51
C GLN A 752 13.91 20.39 56.78
N VAL A 753 13.52 19.31 56.09
CA VAL A 753 12.18 18.71 56.18
C VAL A 753 12.11 17.76 57.39
N PRO A 754 11.26 18.02 58.40
CA PRO A 754 11.17 17.18 59.58
C PRO A 754 10.68 15.77 59.24
N GLY A 755 11.57 14.78 59.35
CA GLY A 755 11.27 13.36 59.08
C GLY A 755 11.89 12.82 57.79
N CYS A 756 12.46 13.67 56.93
CA CYS A 756 13.00 13.27 55.63
C CYS A 756 14.53 13.02 55.61
N GLN A 757 15.12 12.77 56.78
CA GLN A 757 16.54 12.38 56.92
C GLN A 757 16.65 10.92 57.37
N GLU A 758 17.18 10.04 56.50
CA GLU A 758 17.70 8.70 56.86
C GLU A 758 19.20 8.73 57.24
#